data_AF-A0A8J7FTR0-F1
#
_entry.id   AF-A0A8J7FTR0-F1
#
_cell.length_a   1.000
_cell.length_b   1.000
_cell.length_c   1.000
_cell.angle_alpha   90.00
_cell.angle_beta   90.00
_cell.angle_gamma   90.00
#
_symmetry.space_group_name_H-M   'P 1'
#
loop_
_entity.id
_entity.type
_entity.pdbx_description
1 polymer ?
#
loop_
_entity_poly.entity_id
_entity_poly.type
_entity_poly.pdbx_seq_one_letter_code
_entity_poly.pdbx_strand_id
1 'polypeptide(L)'
;MKKLLLTALVAVLFFPMKLKADEGMWFLMFIERLNHRDMQKQGLQLTAEEIYSINNNSLKDAIVQFGGGCTAEIISDQGLVLTNHHCGYGNIAQLSTPENDYLTHGFWAKDKSQELKPDNLKVRFFVRMDDVSQRILGKVNNKMSEVDREKIINQEIAKIEKENSENGKYVVSVRPFFQGNEYYYFVYQDYEDVRLVGTPPDMIGRFGGDTDNWEWPRHTGDFSMFRVYADKDGNPAKYSNENVPLKPKHHLPISLKGYKLNDFAMILGYPGRTNRWMPAQGVAQNIDYAYPAWVEASKVGMDQIKKHQDQIQKVNIDYASKYAGLANYWKNRDGMIVALKEHETVTKKSKLEAKFNKWANKKANKAEYGDVIKNLNDYYAKTNLDARHNNYLAILMRSAALSTAPYRLGKAIENYAAANEAKRAEMMPKIEELIESIYGKMYLPLEKDVLAAQLNLYASKGAEAGLAPYVAELAKQNGNNFNAYVEDAVSRSFFADAAQVKNFLISPDVEVLKKDPLFVLSSALIERQAQKTEEQAQLEEVFAKNFRLLVKGLRDSKIGDILYPDANSTLRLTYGSIQALPKSLNPERQPDAPANFYTTMEGVVAKHKAGDAEFENPKRLLELAAAKDYGRYADKNGYMPINFLSNNDITGGNSGSPVLNGKGELIGVAFDGNIEAMAGDVIFDPKLQRTISVDIRYVLWVVDKYAGATNIIDELTIVE
;
A
#
# COMPACT_ATOMS: atom_id res chain seq x y z
N MET A 1 54.49 27.48 18.04
CA MET A 1 53.67 27.25 16.82
C MET A 1 53.22 25.79 16.64
N LYS A 2 53.96 24.75 17.05
CA LYS A 2 53.53 23.33 16.94
C LYS A 2 52.41 22.89 17.90
N LYS A 3 52.14 23.61 19.00
CA LYS A 3 51.04 23.28 19.95
C LYS A 3 49.68 23.93 19.62
N LEU A 4 49.65 24.95 18.75
CA LEU A 4 48.40 25.60 18.29
C LEU A 4 47.82 24.91 17.03
N LEU A 5 48.66 24.23 16.25
CA LEU A 5 48.23 23.41 15.11
C LEU A 5 47.60 22.08 15.54
N LEU A 6 47.94 21.55 16.72
CA LEU A 6 47.39 20.29 17.22
C LEU A 6 45.99 20.46 17.85
N THR A 7 45.72 21.61 18.47
CA THR A 7 44.39 21.96 19.00
C THR A 7 43.40 22.37 17.90
N ALA A 8 43.88 22.95 16.79
CA ALA A 8 43.05 23.20 15.62
C ALA A 8 42.68 21.93 14.84
N LEU A 9 43.51 20.87 14.89
CA LEU A 9 43.22 19.59 14.23
C LEU A 9 42.22 18.72 15.02
N VAL A 10 42.17 18.86 16.35
CA VAL A 10 41.20 18.13 17.20
C VAL A 10 39.83 18.80 17.20
N ALA A 11 39.74 20.11 16.95
CA ALA A 11 38.46 20.82 16.87
C ALA A 11 37.68 20.54 15.57
N VAL A 12 38.32 20.03 14.51
CA VAL A 12 37.64 19.64 13.25
C VAL A 12 37.01 18.24 13.33
N LEU A 13 37.37 17.42 14.34
CA LEU A 13 36.80 16.08 14.55
C LEU A 13 35.54 16.07 15.43
N PHE A 14 35.07 17.23 15.91
CA PHE A 14 33.83 17.39 16.68
C PHE A 14 32.79 18.24 15.95
N PHE A 15 32.72 18.15 14.62
CA PHE A 15 31.46 18.50 13.96
C PHE A 15 30.42 17.45 14.36
N PRO A 16 29.29 17.81 14.99
CA PRO A 16 28.21 16.86 15.16
C PRO A 16 27.73 16.52 13.76
N MET A 17 28.11 15.34 13.25
CA MET A 17 27.26 14.65 12.29
C MET A 17 25.89 14.61 12.97
N LYS A 18 24.90 15.25 12.36
CA LYS A 18 23.52 15.20 12.87
C LYS A 18 23.10 13.73 12.83
N LEU A 19 23.28 13.04 13.96
CA LEU A 19 22.72 11.74 14.23
C LEU A 19 21.21 11.92 14.26
N LYS A 20 20.55 11.51 13.18
CA LYS A 20 19.11 11.26 13.16
C LYS A 20 18.89 9.99 12.36
N ALA A 21 18.89 8.87 13.07
CA ALA A 21 18.63 7.57 12.50
C ALA A 21 17.36 7.00 13.15
N ASP A 22 16.24 7.64 12.84
CA ASP A 22 14.86 7.18 13.11
C ASP A 22 14.04 7.08 11.81
N GLU A 23 14.55 7.61 10.70
CA GLU A 23 13.87 7.77 9.40
C GLU A 23 14.59 6.94 8.33
N GLY A 24 13.83 6.19 7.52
CA GLY A 24 14.35 5.55 6.31
C GLY A 24 13.94 4.10 6.11
N MET A 25 13.92 3.71 4.84
CA MET A 25 13.65 2.36 4.34
C MET A 25 14.90 1.83 3.63
N TRP A 26 15.81 1.26 4.41
CA TRP A 26 17.19 0.95 4.05
C TRP A 26 17.32 -0.35 3.27
N PHE A 27 18.30 -0.39 2.37
CA PHE A 27 18.66 -1.62 1.67
C PHE A 27 19.53 -2.53 2.52
N LEU A 28 19.20 -3.81 2.51
CA LEU A 28 19.89 -4.81 3.32
C LEU A 28 21.39 -4.90 2.98
N MET A 29 21.74 -4.83 1.70
CA MET A 29 23.14 -4.90 1.24
C MET A 29 24.03 -3.74 1.73
N PHE A 30 23.45 -2.66 2.27
CA PHE A 30 24.21 -1.51 2.76
C PHE A 30 24.16 -1.32 4.27
N ILE A 31 23.47 -2.20 5.01
CA ILE A 31 23.29 -2.07 6.47
C ILE A 31 24.63 -1.96 7.20
N GLU A 32 25.57 -2.86 6.92
CA GLU A 32 26.88 -2.89 7.57
C GLU A 32 27.60 -1.53 7.47
N ARG A 33 27.60 -0.95 6.27
CA ARG A 33 28.29 0.29 5.97
C ARG A 33 27.56 1.52 6.48
N LEU A 34 26.22 1.54 6.40
CA LEU A 34 25.43 2.77 6.56
C LEU A 34 24.76 2.91 7.92
N ASN A 35 24.34 1.80 8.54
CA ASN A 35 23.37 1.86 9.65
C ASN A 35 23.75 1.01 10.86
N HIS A 36 24.53 -0.06 10.68
CA HIS A 36 24.74 -1.08 11.71
C HIS A 36 25.28 -0.50 13.03
N ARG A 37 26.27 0.40 12.97
CA ARG A 37 26.81 1.06 14.17
C ARG A 37 25.78 1.91 14.92
N ASP A 38 24.85 2.54 14.20
CA ASP A 38 23.81 3.35 14.84
C ASP A 38 22.70 2.46 15.41
N MET A 39 22.34 1.37 14.72
CA MET A 39 21.45 0.33 15.26
C MET A 39 22.02 -0.28 16.56
N GLN A 40 23.31 -0.59 16.60
CA GLN A 40 23.96 -1.13 17.81
C GLN A 40 23.89 -0.16 18.98
N LYS A 41 24.11 1.14 18.76
CA LYS A 41 23.95 2.17 19.80
C LYS A 41 22.51 2.25 20.32
N GLN A 42 21.53 1.94 19.48
CA GLN A 42 20.12 1.94 19.85
C GLN A 42 19.66 0.63 20.51
N GLY A 43 20.48 -0.44 20.47
CA GLY A 43 20.19 -1.69 21.17
C GLY A 43 20.19 -2.95 20.30
N LEU A 44 20.57 -2.86 19.01
CA LEU A 44 20.80 -4.04 18.17
C LEU A 44 21.94 -4.90 18.71
N GLN A 45 21.70 -6.20 18.82
CA GLN A 45 22.65 -7.21 19.30
C GLN A 45 23.07 -8.18 18.18
N LEU A 46 22.40 -8.12 17.02
CA LEU A 46 22.76 -8.90 15.85
C LEU A 46 23.91 -8.27 15.06
N THR A 47 24.70 -9.14 14.44
CA THR A 47 25.63 -8.80 13.36
C THR A 47 24.88 -8.45 12.08
N ALA A 48 25.55 -7.78 11.14
CA ALA A 48 24.96 -7.50 9.83
C ALA A 48 24.63 -8.79 9.06
N GLU A 49 25.46 -9.83 9.19
CA GLU A 49 25.24 -11.13 8.53
C GLU A 49 24.03 -11.89 9.08
N GLU A 50 23.74 -11.78 10.38
CA GLU A 50 22.52 -12.36 10.98
C GLU A 50 21.25 -11.68 10.47
N ILE A 51 21.32 -10.41 10.05
CA ILE A 51 20.20 -9.70 9.41
C ILE A 51 20.11 -10.05 7.92
N TYR A 52 21.24 -10.01 7.22
CA TYR A 52 21.32 -10.28 5.79
C TYR A 52 22.63 -10.98 5.42
N SER A 53 22.52 -12.22 4.95
CA SER A 53 23.62 -12.94 4.30
C SER A 53 23.15 -13.59 3.01
N ILE A 54 24.03 -13.63 2.01
CA ILE A 54 23.82 -14.40 0.76
C ILE A 54 24.21 -15.86 0.97
N ASN A 55 25.24 -16.10 1.79
CA ASN A 55 25.90 -17.40 1.93
C ASN A 55 25.40 -18.19 3.14
N ASN A 56 24.86 -17.50 4.15
CA ASN A 56 24.36 -18.08 5.39
C ASN A 56 22.86 -17.77 5.55
N ASN A 57 22.17 -18.56 6.39
CA ASN A 57 20.80 -18.24 6.79
C ASN A 57 20.81 -16.97 7.65
N SER A 58 19.82 -16.11 7.46
CA SER A 58 19.68 -14.83 8.16
C SER A 58 18.21 -14.48 8.35
N LEU A 59 17.91 -13.39 9.07
CA LEU A 59 16.53 -12.94 9.27
C LEU A 59 15.76 -12.79 7.96
N LYS A 60 16.42 -12.35 6.88
CA LYS A 60 15.80 -12.20 5.55
C LYS A 60 15.04 -13.46 5.10
N ASP A 61 15.50 -14.65 5.49
CA ASP A 61 14.95 -15.92 5.01
C ASP A 61 13.60 -16.26 5.66
N ALA A 62 13.26 -15.59 6.77
CA ALA A 62 11.96 -15.66 7.41
C ALA A 62 11.00 -14.54 6.96
N ILE A 63 11.47 -13.54 6.20
CA ILE A 63 10.64 -12.42 5.73
C ILE A 63 10.19 -12.68 4.30
N VAL A 64 8.89 -12.70 4.07
CA VAL A 64 8.32 -13.06 2.77
C VAL A 64 7.32 -12.03 2.29
N GLN A 65 7.19 -11.91 0.96
CA GLN A 65 6.13 -11.12 0.36
C GLN A 65 4.87 -11.98 0.23
N PHE A 66 3.76 -11.50 0.76
CA PHE A 66 2.48 -12.21 0.83
C PHE A 66 1.48 -11.62 -0.17
N GLY A 67 0.96 -12.45 -1.09
CA GLY A 67 -0.07 -12.04 -2.05
C GLY A 67 0.34 -10.91 -3.01
N GLY A 68 1.64 -10.55 -3.06
CA GLY A 68 2.18 -9.48 -3.90
C GLY A 68 1.99 -8.06 -3.38
N GLY A 69 1.27 -7.86 -2.26
CA GLY A 69 0.93 -6.54 -1.72
C GLY A 69 1.21 -6.35 -0.23
N CYS A 70 1.50 -7.42 0.50
CA CYS A 70 1.80 -7.39 1.93
C CYS A 70 3.15 -8.05 2.23
N THR A 71 3.59 -7.89 3.48
CA THR A 71 4.66 -8.66 4.10
C THR A 71 4.05 -9.77 4.96
N ALA A 72 4.81 -10.84 5.19
CA ALA A 72 4.53 -11.84 6.20
C ALA A 72 5.85 -12.41 6.74
N GLU A 73 5.75 -13.17 7.82
CA GLU A 73 6.91 -13.81 8.45
C GLU A 73 6.70 -15.31 8.72
N ILE A 74 7.79 -16.07 8.63
CA ILE A 74 7.83 -17.47 9.02
C ILE A 74 8.14 -17.57 10.51
N ILE A 75 7.24 -18.19 11.28
CA ILE A 75 7.30 -18.25 12.76
C ILE A 75 7.45 -19.66 13.32
N SER A 76 7.60 -20.67 12.46
CA SER A 76 7.86 -22.06 12.86
C SER A 76 8.79 -22.78 11.89
N ASP A 77 9.31 -23.94 12.32
CA ASP A 77 10.13 -24.83 11.50
C ASP A 77 9.32 -25.69 10.51
N GLN A 78 7.99 -25.53 10.48
CA GLN A 78 7.08 -26.18 9.52
C GLN A 78 6.32 -25.16 8.65
N GLY A 79 6.94 -23.99 8.42
CA GLY A 79 6.49 -23.04 7.40
C GLY A 79 5.22 -22.28 7.77
N LEU A 80 4.90 -22.18 9.07
CA LEU A 80 3.80 -21.34 9.56
C LEU A 80 4.12 -19.87 9.28
N VAL A 81 3.20 -19.22 8.59
CA VAL A 81 3.23 -17.82 8.15
C VAL A 81 2.32 -17.01 9.05
N LEU A 82 2.81 -15.89 9.57
CA LEU A 82 2.01 -14.86 10.22
C LEU A 82 1.97 -13.61 9.34
N THR A 83 0.77 -13.05 9.16
CA THR A 83 0.55 -11.78 8.46
C THR A 83 -0.68 -11.08 9.07
N ASN A 84 -1.09 -9.93 8.53
CA ASN A 84 -2.29 -9.24 9.00
C ASN A 84 -3.58 -9.94 8.56
N HIS A 85 -4.65 -9.74 9.33
CA HIS A 85 -6.00 -10.16 8.98
C HIS A 85 -6.41 -9.51 7.65
N HIS A 86 -6.18 -8.21 7.50
CA HIS A 86 -6.55 -7.49 6.26
C HIS A 86 -5.73 -7.95 5.04
N CYS A 87 -4.51 -8.47 5.23
CA CYS A 87 -3.70 -9.08 4.16
C CYS A 87 -4.26 -10.45 3.74
N GLY A 88 -4.72 -11.26 4.70
CA GLY A 88 -5.40 -12.53 4.45
C GLY A 88 -6.83 -12.38 3.94
N TYR A 89 -7.47 -11.23 4.16
CA TYR A 89 -8.91 -11.02 4.04
C TYR A 89 -9.51 -11.50 2.71
N GLY A 90 -8.91 -11.13 1.58
CA GLY A 90 -9.41 -11.55 0.26
C GLY A 90 -9.39 -13.08 0.08
N ASN A 91 -8.38 -13.74 0.63
CA ASN A 91 -8.24 -15.20 0.59
C ASN A 91 -9.22 -15.88 1.56
N ILE A 92 -9.42 -15.32 2.76
CA ILE A 92 -10.38 -15.82 3.75
C ILE A 92 -11.81 -15.69 3.22
N ALA A 93 -12.13 -14.53 2.62
CA ALA A 93 -13.42 -14.28 1.98
C ALA A 93 -13.68 -15.28 0.84
N GLN A 94 -12.68 -15.57 0.02
CA GLN A 94 -12.77 -16.57 -1.04
C GLN A 94 -13.10 -17.97 -0.50
N LEU A 95 -12.53 -18.34 0.65
CA LEU A 95 -12.74 -19.64 1.28
C LEU A 95 -14.06 -19.74 2.05
N SER A 96 -14.69 -18.62 2.39
CA SER A 96 -15.91 -18.59 3.19
C SER A 96 -17.14 -18.95 2.37
N THR A 97 -18.07 -19.70 2.97
CA THR A 97 -19.40 -20.00 2.40
C THR A 97 -20.49 -19.54 3.36
N PRO A 98 -21.78 -19.46 2.96
CA PRO A 98 -22.86 -19.16 3.89
C PRO A 98 -22.92 -20.12 5.09
N GLU A 99 -22.51 -21.38 4.91
CA GLU A 99 -22.45 -22.40 5.96
C GLU A 99 -21.16 -22.31 6.79
N ASN A 100 -20.05 -21.87 6.19
CA ASN A 100 -18.74 -21.75 6.82
C ASN A 100 -18.22 -20.32 6.67
N ASP A 101 -18.78 -19.41 7.45
CA ASP A 101 -18.41 -17.99 7.43
C ASP A 101 -17.17 -17.73 8.31
N TYR A 102 -15.99 -17.88 7.70
CA TYR A 102 -14.72 -17.71 8.39
C TYR A 102 -14.39 -16.24 8.68
N LEU A 103 -15.00 -15.28 7.99
CA LEU A 103 -14.85 -13.86 8.29
C LEU A 103 -15.56 -13.53 9.60
N THR A 104 -16.83 -13.90 9.72
CA THR A 104 -17.62 -13.58 10.91
C THR A 104 -17.18 -14.39 12.12
N HIS A 105 -16.88 -15.67 11.94
CA HIS A 105 -16.64 -16.60 13.07
C HIS A 105 -15.17 -16.92 13.33
N GLY A 106 -14.28 -16.52 12.43
CA GLY A 106 -12.89 -16.97 12.43
C GLY A 106 -12.76 -18.42 11.97
N PHE A 107 -11.53 -18.90 11.90
CA PHE A 107 -11.20 -20.27 11.51
C PHE A 107 -9.93 -20.72 12.24
N TRP A 108 -9.86 -21.99 12.64
CA TRP A 108 -8.67 -22.58 13.27
C TRP A 108 -8.57 -24.06 12.91
N ALA A 109 -7.60 -24.41 12.07
CA ALA A 109 -7.37 -25.78 11.66
C ALA A 109 -6.91 -26.64 12.84
N LYS A 110 -7.64 -27.71 13.15
CA LYS A 110 -7.30 -28.64 14.25
C LYS A 110 -6.01 -29.42 13.96
N ASP A 111 -5.71 -29.61 12.69
CA ASP A 111 -4.53 -30.29 12.19
C ASP A 111 -4.24 -29.86 10.74
N LYS A 112 -3.08 -30.24 10.22
CA LYS A 112 -2.58 -29.85 8.88
C LYS A 112 -3.49 -30.31 7.73
N SER A 113 -4.27 -31.38 7.89
CA SER A 113 -5.19 -31.85 6.86
C SER A 113 -6.43 -30.97 6.70
N GLN A 114 -6.72 -30.13 7.69
CA GLN A 114 -7.85 -29.20 7.67
C GLN A 114 -7.47 -27.80 7.18
N GLU A 115 -6.19 -27.55 6.88
CA GLU A 115 -5.74 -26.26 6.35
C GLU A 115 -6.26 -26.03 4.93
N LEU A 116 -6.82 -24.85 4.66
CA LEU A 116 -7.61 -24.58 3.46
C LEU A 116 -6.81 -23.82 2.40
N LYS A 117 -6.78 -24.29 1.15
CA LYS A 117 -6.05 -23.64 0.05
C LYS A 117 -6.91 -22.59 -0.68
N PRO A 118 -6.58 -21.29 -0.63
CA PRO A 118 -7.16 -20.29 -1.55
C PRO A 118 -6.61 -20.48 -2.97
N ASP A 119 -7.33 -20.08 -4.02
CA ASP A 119 -6.93 -20.44 -5.40
C ASP A 119 -5.60 -19.80 -5.82
N ASN A 120 -5.45 -18.50 -5.59
CA ASN A 120 -4.39 -17.68 -6.21
C ASN A 120 -3.36 -17.13 -5.22
N LEU A 121 -3.38 -17.59 -3.97
CA LEU A 121 -2.41 -17.15 -2.97
C LEU A 121 -1.02 -17.76 -3.24
N LYS A 122 -0.01 -16.91 -3.20
CA LYS A 122 1.40 -17.29 -3.18
C LYS A 122 2.19 -16.52 -2.14
N VAL A 123 3.27 -17.13 -1.68
CA VAL A 123 4.25 -16.53 -0.78
C VAL A 123 5.60 -16.50 -1.50
N ARG A 124 6.22 -15.33 -1.53
CA ARG A 124 7.47 -15.07 -2.26
C ARG A 124 8.63 -14.88 -1.29
N PHE A 125 9.61 -15.76 -1.37
CA PHE A 125 10.84 -15.69 -0.59
C PHE A 125 11.91 -14.87 -1.30
N PHE A 126 12.60 -14.01 -0.56
CA PHE A 126 13.75 -13.27 -1.08
C PHE A 126 15.04 -14.08 -0.99
N VAL A 127 15.65 -14.35 -2.16
CA VAL A 127 16.86 -15.18 -2.25
C VAL A 127 18.11 -14.31 -2.12
N ARG A 128 18.29 -13.35 -3.04
CA ARG A 128 19.48 -12.49 -3.13
C ARG A 128 19.19 -11.23 -3.96
N MET A 129 20.03 -10.22 -3.83
CA MET A 129 20.03 -9.02 -4.66
C MET A 129 21.46 -8.67 -5.07
N ASP A 130 21.61 -7.86 -6.12
CA ASP A 130 22.92 -7.36 -6.54
C ASP A 130 22.79 -6.04 -7.34
N ASP A 131 23.90 -5.31 -7.44
CA ASP A 131 24.00 -4.03 -8.14
C ASP A 131 24.31 -4.23 -9.63
N VAL A 132 23.42 -3.72 -10.50
CA VAL A 132 23.60 -3.73 -11.97
C VAL A 132 23.62 -2.33 -12.55
N SER A 133 23.82 -1.31 -11.71
CA SER A 133 23.84 0.10 -12.11
C SER A 133 24.89 0.35 -13.18
N GLN A 134 26.13 -0.11 -12.99
CA GLN A 134 27.20 0.10 -13.99
C GLN A 134 26.88 -0.58 -15.34
N ARG A 135 26.31 -1.79 -15.30
CA ARG A 135 25.93 -2.55 -16.49
C ARG A 135 24.86 -1.83 -17.30
N ILE A 136 23.80 -1.36 -16.64
CA ILE A 136 22.67 -0.70 -17.30
C ILE A 136 23.05 0.72 -17.70
N LEU A 137 23.59 1.53 -16.78
CA LEU A 137 23.92 2.93 -17.03
C LEU A 137 25.06 3.09 -18.04
N GLY A 138 25.95 2.10 -18.17
CA GLY A 138 26.97 2.07 -19.22
C GLY A 138 26.41 1.93 -20.65
N LYS A 139 25.12 1.59 -20.82
CA LYS A 139 24.45 1.52 -22.13
C LYS A 139 23.77 2.83 -22.55
N VAL A 140 23.67 3.79 -21.64
CA VAL A 140 22.89 5.02 -21.85
C VAL A 140 23.71 6.26 -21.52
N ASN A 141 23.34 7.41 -22.08
CA ASN A 141 24.00 8.68 -21.78
C ASN A 141 22.99 9.85 -21.74
N ASN A 142 23.44 11.02 -21.29
CA ASN A 142 22.58 12.19 -21.08
C ASN A 142 22.12 12.91 -22.38
N LYS A 143 22.60 12.46 -23.56
CA LYS A 143 22.20 13.03 -24.87
C LYS A 143 21.06 12.27 -25.54
N MET A 144 20.71 11.09 -25.04
CA MET A 144 19.56 10.32 -25.53
C MET A 144 18.24 10.99 -25.14
N SER A 145 17.19 10.77 -25.95
CA SER A 145 15.81 11.00 -25.52
C SER A 145 15.50 10.08 -24.33
N GLU A 146 14.57 10.47 -23.45
CA GLU A 146 14.22 9.58 -22.33
C GLU A 146 13.49 8.31 -22.84
N VAL A 147 12.79 8.39 -23.97
CA VAL A 147 12.15 7.22 -24.63
C VAL A 147 13.20 6.20 -25.12
N ASP A 148 14.22 6.64 -25.85
CA ASP A 148 15.28 5.74 -26.33
C ASP A 148 16.09 5.18 -25.15
N ARG A 149 16.33 6.03 -24.14
CA ARG A 149 17.00 5.65 -22.90
C ARG A 149 16.24 4.51 -22.20
N GLU A 150 14.94 4.67 -21.99
CA GLU A 150 14.08 3.67 -21.34
C GLU A 150 14.02 2.37 -22.17
N LYS A 151 13.93 2.47 -23.50
CA LYS A 151 13.98 1.31 -24.39
C LYS A 151 15.26 0.49 -24.21
N ILE A 152 16.43 1.14 -24.17
CA ILE A 152 17.73 0.48 -23.97
C ILE A 152 17.80 -0.15 -22.57
N ILE A 153 17.33 0.56 -21.54
CA ILE A 153 17.27 0.05 -20.17
C ILE A 153 16.41 -1.21 -20.11
N ASN A 154 15.21 -1.19 -20.67
CA ASN A 154 14.29 -2.33 -20.67
C ASN A 154 14.86 -3.55 -21.41
N GLN A 155 15.60 -3.33 -22.50
CA GLN A 155 16.32 -4.41 -23.19
C GLN A 155 17.40 -5.04 -22.32
N GLU A 156 18.14 -4.24 -21.54
CA GLU A 156 19.18 -4.75 -20.66
C GLU A 156 18.60 -5.42 -19.41
N ILE A 157 17.50 -4.89 -18.87
CA ILE A 157 16.70 -5.52 -17.80
C ILE A 157 16.30 -6.94 -18.21
N ALA A 158 15.70 -7.11 -19.39
CA ALA A 158 15.25 -8.42 -19.86
C ALA A 158 16.39 -9.46 -19.96
N LYS A 159 17.61 -9.02 -20.30
CA LYS A 159 18.80 -9.91 -20.31
C LYS A 159 19.20 -10.32 -18.90
N ILE A 160 19.31 -9.36 -17.99
CA ILE A 160 19.69 -9.61 -16.59
C ILE A 160 18.69 -10.56 -15.92
N GLU A 161 17.39 -10.35 -16.14
CA GLU A 161 16.34 -11.21 -15.59
C GLU A 161 16.46 -12.63 -16.12
N LYS A 162 16.65 -12.80 -17.44
CA LYS A 162 16.86 -14.12 -18.05
C LYS A 162 18.08 -14.83 -17.49
N GLU A 163 19.23 -14.13 -17.41
CA GLU A 163 20.51 -14.69 -16.93
C GLU A 163 20.45 -15.15 -15.46
N ASN A 164 19.65 -14.48 -14.63
CA ASN A 164 19.56 -14.78 -13.20
C ASN A 164 18.36 -15.67 -12.83
N SER A 165 17.53 -16.06 -13.80
CA SER A 165 16.32 -16.86 -13.56
C SER A 165 16.58 -18.35 -13.28
N GLU A 166 17.81 -18.83 -13.51
CA GLU A 166 18.16 -20.25 -13.44
C GLU A 166 17.15 -21.13 -14.21
N ASN A 167 16.97 -20.85 -15.50
CA ASN A 167 16.01 -21.54 -16.38
C ASN A 167 14.55 -21.50 -15.87
N GLY A 168 14.16 -20.39 -15.23
CA GLY A 168 12.80 -20.18 -14.72
C GLY A 168 12.56 -20.70 -13.30
N LYS A 169 13.58 -21.26 -12.62
CA LYS A 169 13.52 -21.64 -11.21
C LYS A 169 13.26 -20.43 -10.30
N TYR A 170 13.82 -19.27 -10.65
CA TYR A 170 13.66 -18.03 -9.89
C TYR A 170 12.91 -16.96 -10.67
N VAL A 171 12.13 -16.18 -9.93
CA VAL A 171 11.56 -14.92 -10.43
C VAL A 171 12.59 -13.82 -10.18
N VAL A 172 13.04 -13.17 -11.25
CA VAL A 172 13.98 -12.05 -11.17
C VAL A 172 13.26 -10.76 -11.52
N SER A 173 13.51 -9.71 -10.74
CA SER A 173 13.00 -8.38 -11.02
C SER A 173 14.13 -7.37 -10.95
N VAL A 174 14.39 -6.63 -12.03
CA VAL A 174 15.27 -5.46 -11.99
C VAL A 174 14.44 -4.22 -11.67
N ARG A 175 14.90 -3.41 -10.71
CA ARG A 175 14.18 -2.21 -10.27
C ARG A 175 15.08 -0.97 -10.31
N PRO A 176 14.54 0.19 -10.74
CA PRO A 176 15.23 1.47 -10.65
C PRO A 176 15.14 2.02 -9.22
N PHE A 177 16.20 2.68 -8.78
CA PHE A 177 16.30 3.41 -7.52
C PHE A 177 16.86 4.79 -7.75
N PHE A 178 16.60 5.70 -6.81
CA PHE A 178 16.97 7.11 -6.92
C PHE A 178 16.58 7.70 -8.30
N GLN A 179 15.34 7.42 -8.74
CA GLN A 179 14.76 7.96 -9.97
C GLN A 179 15.58 7.57 -11.22
N GLY A 180 16.07 6.32 -11.25
CA GLY A 180 16.82 5.76 -12.37
C GLY A 180 18.31 6.11 -12.37
N ASN A 181 18.85 6.53 -11.22
CA ASN A 181 20.30 6.72 -11.03
C ASN A 181 21.01 5.47 -10.53
N GLU A 182 20.27 4.46 -10.07
CA GLU A 182 20.79 3.14 -9.67
C GLU A 182 19.81 2.05 -10.09
N TYR A 183 20.33 0.85 -10.31
CA TYR A 183 19.55 -0.34 -10.67
C TYR A 183 20.05 -1.56 -9.91
N TYR A 184 19.12 -2.27 -9.29
CA TYR A 184 19.39 -3.51 -8.58
C TYR A 184 18.46 -4.59 -9.11
N TYR A 185 18.93 -5.84 -9.16
CA TYR A 185 18.04 -6.97 -9.39
C TYR A 185 17.80 -7.73 -8.09
N PHE A 186 16.62 -8.33 -8.01
CA PHE A 186 16.17 -9.12 -6.88
C PHE A 186 15.75 -10.49 -7.39
N VAL A 187 16.26 -11.53 -6.75
CA VAL A 187 15.95 -12.93 -7.06
C VAL A 187 15.02 -13.44 -5.99
N TYR A 188 13.92 -14.04 -6.45
CA TYR A 188 12.86 -14.54 -5.60
C TYR A 188 12.49 -15.97 -5.95
N GLN A 189 11.90 -16.66 -4.97
CA GLN A 189 11.32 -17.99 -5.15
C GLN A 189 9.86 -17.96 -4.67
N ASP A 190 8.93 -18.22 -5.58
CA ASP A 190 7.48 -18.19 -5.31
C ASP A 190 7.01 -19.59 -4.93
N TYR A 191 6.31 -19.71 -3.80
CA TYR A 191 5.59 -20.92 -3.39
C TYR A 191 4.09 -20.71 -3.59
N GLU A 192 3.46 -21.61 -4.35
CA GLU A 192 2.05 -21.48 -4.78
C GLU A 192 1.08 -22.29 -3.92
N ASP A 193 1.57 -23.30 -3.17
CA ASP A 193 0.77 -24.04 -2.19
C ASP A 193 0.84 -23.37 -0.82
N VAL A 194 -0.07 -22.43 -0.57
CA VAL A 194 -0.17 -21.68 0.69
C VAL A 194 -1.58 -21.82 1.24
N ARG A 195 -1.71 -22.32 2.47
CA ARG A 195 -3.01 -22.72 3.05
C ARG A 195 -3.34 -21.93 4.31
N LEU A 196 -4.59 -21.56 4.49
CA LEU A 196 -5.11 -20.91 5.69
C LEU A 196 -5.04 -21.89 6.86
N VAL A 197 -4.40 -21.46 7.95
CA VAL A 197 -4.23 -22.21 9.20
C VAL A 197 -5.18 -21.68 10.27
N GLY A 198 -5.26 -20.35 10.39
CA GLY A 198 -6.12 -19.73 11.38
C GLY A 198 -6.35 -18.24 11.16
N THR A 199 -7.50 -17.75 11.58
CA THR A 199 -7.83 -16.33 11.56
C THR A 199 -8.81 -16.03 12.70
N PRO A 200 -8.64 -14.91 13.44
CA PRO A 200 -9.67 -14.44 14.35
C PRO A 200 -10.94 -14.04 13.59
N PRO A 201 -12.10 -13.94 14.26
CA PRO A 201 -13.29 -13.32 13.67
C PRO A 201 -13.04 -11.83 13.37
N ASP A 202 -13.80 -11.27 12.43
CA ASP A 202 -13.74 -9.85 12.04
C ASP A 202 -13.89 -8.89 13.23
N MET A 203 -14.71 -9.25 14.21
CA MET A 203 -14.88 -8.49 15.45
C MET A 203 -13.58 -8.34 16.27
N ILE A 204 -12.56 -9.16 16.02
CA ILE A 204 -11.21 -9.03 16.59
C ILE A 204 -10.23 -8.53 15.53
N GLY A 205 -10.23 -9.14 14.35
CA GLY A 205 -9.30 -8.87 13.25
C GLY A 205 -9.45 -7.49 12.62
N ARG A 206 -10.63 -6.87 12.76
CA ARG A 206 -10.99 -5.55 12.22
C ARG A 206 -11.77 -4.71 13.24
N PHE A 207 -11.62 -4.97 14.53
CA PHE A 207 -12.22 -4.18 15.60
C PHE A 207 -11.96 -2.68 15.40
N GLY A 208 -13.01 -1.88 15.42
CA GLY A 208 -13.01 -0.44 15.18
C GLY A 208 -13.20 -0.02 13.71
N GLY A 209 -13.23 -0.97 12.77
CA GLY A 209 -13.65 -0.74 11.38
C GLY A 209 -13.00 0.46 10.69
N ASP A 210 -13.79 1.23 9.95
CA ASP A 210 -13.33 2.43 9.26
C ASP A 210 -13.13 3.61 10.24
N THR A 211 -13.85 3.63 11.37
CA THR A 211 -13.74 4.68 12.40
C THR A 211 -12.33 4.74 12.98
N ASP A 212 -11.82 3.59 13.44
CA ASP A 212 -10.48 3.51 14.04
C ASP A 212 -9.38 3.41 12.98
N ASN A 213 -9.69 3.20 11.69
CA ASN A 213 -8.65 3.09 10.65
C ASN A 213 -7.77 4.35 10.57
N TRP A 214 -6.44 4.16 10.48
CA TRP A 214 -5.39 5.18 10.65
C TRP A 214 -5.36 5.89 12.02
N GLU A 215 -6.22 5.55 12.97
CA GLU A 215 -6.27 6.20 14.28
C GLU A 215 -5.39 5.50 15.31
N TRP A 216 -4.87 6.29 16.24
CA TRP A 216 -4.34 5.86 17.52
C TRP A 216 -5.07 6.63 18.64
N PRO A 217 -5.51 5.98 19.73
CA PRO A 217 -5.25 4.60 20.15
C PRO A 217 -6.02 3.53 19.36
N ARG A 218 -5.37 2.39 19.11
CA ARG A 218 -5.92 1.24 18.37
C ARG A 218 -6.03 0.00 19.26
N HIS A 219 -7.04 -0.83 18.99
CA HIS A 219 -7.38 -2.01 19.80
C HIS A 219 -7.65 -3.26 18.95
N THR A 220 -7.01 -3.38 17.79
CA THR A 220 -7.33 -4.38 16.76
C THR A 220 -6.37 -5.57 16.82
N GLY A 221 -6.91 -6.79 16.79
CA GLY A 221 -6.14 -8.03 16.66
C GLY A 221 -5.87 -8.38 15.21
N ASP A 222 -5.21 -7.49 14.46
CA ASP A 222 -5.06 -7.59 13.01
C ASP A 222 -4.00 -8.63 12.61
N PHE A 223 -4.36 -9.91 12.67
CA PHE A 223 -3.51 -11.01 12.23
C PHE A 223 -4.28 -12.16 11.57
N SER A 224 -3.60 -12.92 10.73
CA SER A 224 -4.04 -14.22 10.20
C SER A 224 -2.83 -15.12 9.99
N MET A 225 -3.06 -16.43 9.99
CA MET A 225 -2.03 -17.47 9.90
C MET A 225 -2.25 -18.35 8.70
N PHE A 226 -1.18 -18.56 7.93
CA PHE A 226 -1.14 -19.44 6.77
C PHE A 226 0.03 -20.42 6.91
N ARG A 227 0.17 -21.37 5.99
CA ARG A 227 1.32 -22.27 5.95
C ARG A 227 1.78 -22.47 4.51
N VAL A 228 3.09 -22.42 4.31
CA VAL A 228 3.70 -22.76 3.03
C VAL A 228 3.92 -24.27 2.94
N TYR A 229 3.47 -24.86 1.84
CA TYR A 229 3.71 -26.25 1.47
C TYR A 229 4.67 -26.33 0.28
N ALA A 230 5.38 -27.45 0.19
CA ALA A 230 6.38 -27.73 -0.82
C ALA A 230 6.31 -29.19 -1.27
N ASP A 231 7.04 -29.53 -2.33
CA ASP A 231 7.29 -30.94 -2.63
C ASP A 231 8.16 -31.60 -1.54
N LYS A 232 8.41 -32.91 -1.68
CA LYS A 232 9.17 -33.70 -0.71
C LYS A 232 10.63 -33.25 -0.56
N ASP A 233 11.16 -32.52 -1.54
CA ASP A 233 12.52 -31.98 -1.54
C ASP A 233 12.57 -30.52 -1.04
N GLY A 234 11.43 -29.92 -0.70
CA GLY A 234 11.31 -28.54 -0.24
C GLY A 234 11.24 -27.50 -1.35
N ASN A 235 11.07 -27.90 -2.61
CA ASN A 235 10.91 -26.97 -3.73
C ASN A 235 9.46 -26.48 -3.86
N PRO A 236 9.26 -25.29 -4.44
CA PRO A 236 7.94 -24.84 -4.82
C PRO A 236 7.19 -25.84 -5.68
N ALA A 237 5.95 -26.10 -5.31
CA ALA A 237 5.05 -26.97 -6.04
C ALA A 237 3.67 -26.34 -6.12
N LYS A 238 2.90 -26.74 -7.15
CA LYS A 238 1.46 -26.52 -7.18
C LYS A 238 0.80 -27.33 -6.07
N TYR A 239 -0.43 -26.96 -5.71
CA TYR A 239 -1.22 -27.71 -4.74
C TYR A 239 -1.26 -29.22 -5.04
N SER A 240 -0.98 -30.01 -4.02
CA SER A 240 -1.12 -31.46 -4.02
C SER A 240 -1.38 -31.94 -2.60
N ASN A 241 -2.17 -33.01 -2.46
CA ASN A 241 -2.35 -33.68 -1.17
C ASN A 241 -1.06 -34.35 -0.67
N GLU A 242 -0.09 -34.56 -1.56
CA GLU A 242 1.23 -35.14 -1.25
C GLU A 242 2.28 -34.10 -0.82
N ASN A 243 1.97 -32.81 -0.97
CA ASN A 243 2.87 -31.75 -0.53
C ASN A 243 2.98 -31.75 0.99
N VAL A 244 4.16 -31.39 1.49
CA VAL A 244 4.46 -31.36 2.92
C VAL A 244 4.70 -29.93 3.39
N PRO A 245 4.48 -29.61 4.68
CA PRO A 245 4.87 -28.33 5.25
C PRO A 245 6.33 -27.99 4.91
N LEU A 246 6.56 -26.77 4.40
CA LEU A 246 7.90 -26.31 4.06
C LEU A 246 8.75 -26.25 5.33
N LYS A 247 9.92 -26.87 5.30
CA LYS A 247 10.97 -26.63 6.29
C LYS A 247 11.76 -25.38 5.87
N PRO A 248 11.57 -24.23 6.52
CA PRO A 248 12.22 -23.00 6.10
C PRO A 248 13.70 -23.00 6.46
N LYS A 249 14.48 -22.12 5.81
CA LYS A 249 15.89 -21.90 6.16
C LYS A 249 16.05 -21.22 7.52
N HIS A 250 15.08 -20.40 7.90
CA HIS A 250 15.01 -19.69 9.16
C HIS A 250 13.54 -19.41 9.52
N HIS A 251 13.26 -19.33 10.81
CA HIS A 251 11.97 -18.87 11.35
C HIS A 251 12.24 -17.98 12.57
N LEU A 252 11.32 -17.06 12.83
CA LEU A 252 11.49 -16.08 13.89
C LEU A 252 11.10 -16.69 15.25
N PRO A 253 11.98 -16.65 16.27
CA PRO A 253 11.57 -16.93 17.63
C PRO A 253 10.66 -15.81 18.16
N ILE A 254 9.68 -16.15 19.00
CA ILE A 254 8.69 -15.22 19.54
C ILE A 254 9.02 -14.89 20.99
N SER A 255 9.06 -13.61 21.34
CA SER A 255 9.40 -13.15 22.69
C SER A 255 8.17 -12.76 23.49
N LEU A 256 7.97 -13.41 24.65
CA LEU A 256 6.93 -13.04 25.63
C LEU A 256 7.43 -12.03 26.68
N LYS A 257 8.68 -11.60 26.59
CA LYS A 257 9.31 -10.65 27.54
C LYS A 257 8.65 -9.26 27.56
N GLY A 258 7.87 -8.96 26.53
CA GLY A 258 7.34 -7.63 26.27
C GLY A 258 8.44 -6.66 25.85
N TYR A 259 8.11 -5.38 25.90
CA TYR A 259 8.97 -4.27 25.53
C TYR A 259 8.71 -3.07 26.45
N LYS A 260 9.64 -2.13 26.45
CA LYS A 260 9.56 -0.88 27.20
C LYS A 260 9.76 0.30 26.28
N LEU A 261 9.32 1.47 26.73
CA LEU A 261 9.61 2.73 26.05
C LEU A 261 11.13 2.87 25.81
N ASN A 262 11.49 3.23 24.58
CA ASN A 262 12.84 3.34 24.04
C ASN A 262 13.58 2.02 23.77
N ASP A 263 12.98 0.85 23.97
CA ASP A 263 13.59 -0.40 23.51
C ASP A 263 13.76 -0.40 21.99
N PHE A 264 14.85 -0.97 21.49
CA PHE A 264 15.12 -1.11 20.07
C PHE A 264 14.03 -1.90 19.35
N ALA A 265 13.60 -1.41 18.19
CA ALA A 265 12.66 -2.08 17.31
C ALA A 265 13.12 -1.95 15.84
N MET A 266 13.14 -3.06 15.11
CA MET A 266 13.37 -3.05 13.67
C MET A 266 12.28 -3.81 12.93
N ILE A 267 12.05 -3.41 11.69
CA ILE A 267 11.08 -4.02 10.79
C ILE A 267 11.77 -4.32 9.47
N LEU A 268 11.58 -5.53 8.97
CA LEU A 268 11.92 -5.90 7.60
C LEU A 268 10.62 -6.15 6.84
N GLY A 269 10.48 -5.58 5.65
CA GLY A 269 9.28 -5.79 4.84
C GLY A 269 9.36 -5.20 3.45
N TYR A 270 8.24 -5.19 2.74
CA TYR A 270 8.13 -4.81 1.33
C TYR A 270 7.36 -3.49 1.16
N PRO A 271 7.90 -2.34 1.62
CA PRO A 271 7.24 -1.05 1.46
C PRO A 271 6.93 -0.80 -0.03
N GLY A 272 5.70 -0.42 -0.31
CA GLY A 272 5.13 -0.31 -1.64
C GLY A 272 5.69 0.89 -2.39
N ARG A 273 5.35 2.10 -1.95
CA ARG A 273 5.78 3.32 -2.66
C ARG A 273 5.93 4.49 -1.70
N THR A 274 7.02 5.24 -1.87
CA THR A 274 7.17 6.58 -1.29
C THR A 274 7.53 7.58 -2.38
N ASN A 275 7.45 8.87 -2.06
CA ASN A 275 7.82 9.98 -2.92
C ASN A 275 8.66 11.03 -2.16
N ARG A 276 9.62 10.57 -1.33
CA ARG A 276 10.50 11.42 -0.50
C ARG A 276 11.32 12.39 -1.34
N TRP A 277 11.69 11.95 -2.55
CA TRP A 277 12.45 12.75 -3.51
C TRP A 277 11.60 13.76 -4.30
N MET A 278 10.27 13.77 -4.15
CA MET A 278 9.37 14.67 -4.89
C MET A 278 9.81 16.14 -4.77
N PRO A 279 9.91 16.90 -5.88
CA PRO A 279 10.21 18.33 -5.86
C PRO A 279 9.16 19.15 -5.11
N ALA A 280 9.52 20.34 -4.65
CA ALA A 280 8.63 21.24 -3.91
C ALA A 280 7.37 21.58 -4.70
N GLN A 281 7.51 21.84 -6.01
CA GLN A 281 6.37 22.14 -6.88
C GLN A 281 5.47 20.93 -7.13
N GLY A 282 6.00 19.70 -7.04
CA GLY A 282 5.17 18.49 -7.06
C GLY A 282 4.33 18.34 -5.81
N VAL A 283 4.91 18.66 -4.65
CA VAL A 283 4.15 18.72 -3.39
C VAL A 283 3.10 19.83 -3.46
N ALA A 284 3.45 21.01 -3.98
CA ALA A 284 2.50 22.13 -4.17
C ALA A 284 1.32 21.74 -5.08
N GLN A 285 1.60 21.13 -6.24
CA GLN A 285 0.56 20.63 -7.14
C GLN A 285 -0.38 19.64 -6.44
N ASN A 286 0.16 18.75 -5.61
CA ASN A 286 -0.66 17.82 -4.84
C ASN A 286 -1.59 18.54 -3.85
N ILE A 287 -1.07 19.46 -3.03
CA ILE A 287 -1.84 20.11 -1.97
C ILE A 287 -2.81 21.18 -2.47
N ASP A 288 -2.54 21.80 -3.63
CA ASP A 288 -3.31 22.93 -4.15
C ASP A 288 -4.23 22.56 -5.32
N TYR A 289 -3.98 21.43 -6.01
CA TYR A 289 -4.73 21.02 -7.19
C TYR A 289 -5.22 19.58 -7.14
N ALA A 290 -4.33 18.60 -6.99
CA ALA A 290 -4.67 17.18 -7.16
C ALA A 290 -5.50 16.62 -5.98
N TYR A 291 -4.97 16.71 -4.75
CA TYR A 291 -5.63 16.14 -3.57
C TYR A 291 -6.94 16.84 -3.21
N PRO A 292 -7.07 18.19 -3.31
CA PRO A 292 -8.36 18.85 -3.10
C PRO A 292 -9.44 18.34 -4.06
N ALA A 293 -9.12 18.16 -5.35
CA ALA A 293 -10.06 17.60 -6.33
C ALA A 293 -10.47 16.17 -5.98
N TRP A 294 -9.50 15.35 -5.55
CA TRP A 294 -9.78 13.98 -5.10
C TRP A 294 -10.71 13.95 -3.88
N VAL A 295 -10.44 14.78 -2.87
CA VAL A 295 -11.22 14.87 -1.63
C VAL A 295 -12.65 15.34 -1.92
N GLU A 296 -12.82 16.42 -2.69
CA GLU A 296 -14.13 16.95 -3.05
C GLU A 296 -14.95 15.93 -3.84
N ALA A 297 -14.36 15.32 -4.87
CA ALA A 297 -15.03 14.30 -5.69
C ALA A 297 -15.37 13.02 -4.91
N SER A 298 -14.49 12.58 -4.01
CA SER A 298 -14.73 11.38 -3.20
C SER A 298 -15.90 11.62 -2.25
N LYS A 299 -15.95 12.79 -1.62
CA LYS A 299 -17.04 13.18 -0.72
C LYS A 299 -18.38 13.24 -1.45
N VAL A 300 -18.42 13.83 -2.65
CA VAL A 300 -19.65 13.87 -3.47
C VAL A 300 -20.16 12.46 -3.80
N GLY A 301 -19.27 11.55 -4.23
CA GLY A 301 -19.65 10.15 -4.49
C GLY A 301 -20.14 9.43 -3.23
N MET A 302 -19.44 9.61 -2.10
CA MET A 302 -19.81 9.04 -0.81
C MET A 302 -21.18 9.52 -0.35
N ASP A 303 -21.47 10.82 -0.43
CA ASP A 303 -22.74 11.39 0.04
C ASP A 303 -23.94 10.86 -0.76
N GLN A 304 -23.78 10.70 -2.08
CA GLN A 304 -24.82 10.07 -2.90
C GLN A 304 -25.00 8.59 -2.58
N ILE A 305 -23.92 7.83 -2.38
CA ILE A 305 -24.02 6.41 -1.97
C ILE A 305 -24.73 6.30 -0.61
N LYS A 306 -24.32 7.12 0.37
CA LYS A 306 -24.80 7.06 1.75
C LYS A 306 -26.30 7.31 1.87
N LYS A 307 -26.83 8.27 1.08
CA LYS A 307 -28.27 8.55 0.97
C LYS A 307 -29.11 7.28 0.73
N HIS A 308 -28.63 6.37 -0.12
CA HIS A 308 -29.31 5.11 -0.44
C HIS A 308 -29.01 4.00 0.58
N GLN A 309 -27.76 3.93 1.07
CA GLN A 309 -27.39 2.96 2.11
C GLN A 309 -28.20 3.14 3.40
N ASP A 310 -28.47 4.39 3.81
CA ASP A 310 -29.24 4.69 5.02
C ASP A 310 -30.72 4.31 4.92
N GLN A 311 -31.22 4.10 3.70
CA GLN A 311 -32.63 3.79 3.43
C GLN A 311 -32.86 2.31 3.09
N ILE A 312 -31.88 1.64 2.46
CA ILE A 312 -32.07 0.31 1.87
C ILE A 312 -30.93 -0.61 2.32
N GLN A 313 -31.25 -1.56 3.20
CA GLN A 313 -30.26 -2.48 3.77
C GLN A 313 -29.50 -3.30 2.71
N LYS A 314 -30.17 -3.73 1.64
CA LYS A 314 -29.49 -4.44 0.54
C LYS A 314 -28.41 -3.56 -0.13
N VAL A 315 -28.74 -2.28 -0.36
CA VAL A 315 -27.79 -1.31 -0.94
C VAL A 315 -26.65 -1.03 0.03
N ASN A 316 -26.94 -0.91 1.33
CA ASN A 316 -25.93 -0.80 2.37
C ASN A 316 -24.88 -1.92 2.25
N ILE A 317 -25.34 -3.17 2.18
CA ILE A 317 -24.48 -4.36 2.04
C ILE A 317 -23.73 -4.36 0.71
N ASP A 318 -24.44 -4.19 -0.41
CA ASP A 318 -23.86 -4.30 -1.76
C ASP A 318 -22.80 -3.22 -2.02
N TYR A 319 -22.98 -2.01 -1.47
CA TYR A 319 -22.11 -0.85 -1.70
C TYR A 319 -21.11 -0.58 -0.55
N ALA A 320 -21.16 -1.31 0.56
CA ALA A 320 -20.27 -1.10 1.71
C ALA A 320 -18.79 -1.05 1.31
N SER A 321 -18.34 -2.02 0.51
CA SER A 321 -16.95 -2.08 0.03
C SER A 321 -16.56 -0.88 -0.86
N LYS A 322 -17.48 -0.44 -1.75
CA LYS A 322 -17.25 0.75 -2.59
C LYS A 322 -17.16 2.01 -1.72
N TYR A 323 -18.07 2.17 -0.76
CA TYR A 323 -18.10 3.30 0.16
C TYR A 323 -16.81 3.35 1.01
N ALA A 324 -16.47 2.25 1.68
CA ALA A 324 -15.24 2.14 2.49
C ALA A 324 -13.98 2.44 1.66
N GLY A 325 -13.93 1.91 0.42
CA GLY A 325 -12.83 2.19 -0.50
C GLY A 325 -12.71 3.67 -0.90
N LEU A 326 -13.82 4.41 -1.01
CA LEU A 326 -13.80 5.86 -1.23
C LEU A 326 -13.43 6.62 0.05
N ALA A 327 -14.04 6.25 1.19
CA ALA A 327 -13.83 6.85 2.50
C ALA A 327 -12.36 6.76 2.95
N ASN A 328 -11.72 5.61 2.74
CA ASN A 328 -10.32 5.39 3.10
C ASN A 328 -9.37 6.38 2.39
N TYR A 329 -9.49 6.50 1.07
CA TYR A 329 -8.64 7.42 0.31
C TYR A 329 -9.04 8.88 0.51
N TRP A 330 -10.31 9.18 0.76
CA TRP A 330 -10.77 10.51 1.16
C TRP A 330 -10.07 10.95 2.46
N LYS A 331 -10.14 10.12 3.52
CA LYS A 331 -9.49 10.38 4.82
C LYS A 331 -7.97 10.50 4.68
N ASN A 332 -7.34 9.61 3.91
CA ASN A 332 -5.91 9.66 3.66
C ASN A 332 -5.47 10.96 2.95
N ARG A 333 -6.13 11.34 1.85
CA ARG A 333 -5.75 12.55 1.09
C ARG A 333 -6.01 13.83 1.86
N ASP A 334 -7.10 13.90 2.62
CA ASP A 334 -7.38 15.03 3.50
C ASP A 334 -6.29 15.17 4.58
N GLY A 335 -5.96 14.07 5.27
CA GLY A 335 -4.86 14.02 6.24
C GLY A 335 -3.51 14.41 5.65
N MET A 336 -3.20 13.99 4.42
CA MET A 336 -1.99 14.41 3.72
C MET A 336 -1.94 15.92 3.46
N ILE A 337 -3.05 16.54 3.03
CA ILE A 337 -3.09 17.99 2.79
C ILE A 337 -2.76 18.74 4.09
N VAL A 338 -3.41 18.36 5.19
CA VAL A 338 -3.19 18.98 6.51
C VAL A 338 -1.74 18.82 6.94
N ALA A 339 -1.23 17.59 7.00
CA ALA A 339 0.12 17.30 7.47
C ALA A 339 1.20 17.98 6.61
N LEU A 340 1.07 17.96 5.27
CA LEU A 340 2.05 18.60 4.38
C LEU A 340 2.10 20.13 4.55
N LYS A 341 0.95 20.77 4.83
CA LYS A 341 0.85 22.21 5.12
C LYS A 341 1.43 22.56 6.48
N GLU A 342 1.04 21.83 7.53
CA GLU A 342 1.57 22.05 8.90
C GLU A 342 3.09 21.86 8.97
N HIS A 343 3.63 20.94 8.18
CA HIS A 343 5.07 20.74 8.07
C HIS A 343 5.79 21.77 7.18
N GLU A 344 5.09 22.71 6.55
CA GLU A 344 5.67 23.67 5.60
C GLU A 344 6.50 22.96 4.51
N THR A 345 6.02 21.82 4.03
CA THR A 345 6.84 20.88 3.22
C THR A 345 7.34 21.54 1.95
N VAL A 346 6.48 22.28 1.26
CA VAL A 346 6.82 23.06 0.06
C VAL A 346 7.94 24.04 0.37
N THR A 347 7.79 24.83 1.44
CA THR A 347 8.79 25.84 1.83
C THR A 347 10.15 25.22 2.19
N LYS A 348 10.16 24.11 2.93
CA LYS A 348 11.40 23.40 3.28
C LYS A 348 12.11 22.84 2.04
N LYS A 349 11.36 22.18 1.14
CA LYS A 349 11.90 21.65 -0.11
C LYS A 349 12.38 22.77 -1.04
N SER A 350 11.64 23.87 -1.19
CA SER A 350 12.08 25.02 -1.99
C SER A 350 13.37 25.66 -1.46
N LYS A 351 13.57 25.71 -0.14
CA LYS A 351 14.85 26.17 0.45
C LYS A 351 16.02 25.24 0.10
N LEU A 352 15.79 23.92 0.11
CA LEU A 352 16.78 22.93 -0.32
C LEU A 352 17.11 23.08 -1.81
N GLU A 353 16.08 23.19 -2.65
CA GLU A 353 16.20 23.38 -4.08
C GLU A 353 16.92 24.68 -4.45
N ALA A 354 16.70 25.77 -3.70
CA ALA A 354 17.43 27.02 -3.90
C ALA A 354 18.94 26.87 -3.62
N LYS A 355 19.32 26.10 -2.58
CA LYS A 355 20.72 25.77 -2.31
C LYS A 355 21.31 24.92 -3.44
N PHE A 356 20.57 23.92 -3.87
CA PHE A 356 20.94 23.08 -5.01
C PHE A 356 21.13 23.92 -6.28
N ASN A 357 20.19 24.82 -6.61
CA ASN A 357 20.24 25.67 -7.79
C ASN A 357 21.49 26.57 -7.81
N LYS A 358 21.89 27.10 -6.65
CA LYS A 358 23.13 27.87 -6.49
C LYS A 358 24.37 27.01 -6.76
N TRP A 359 24.38 25.75 -6.30
CA TRP A 359 25.46 24.80 -6.59
C TRP A 359 25.47 24.38 -8.07
N ALA A 360 24.30 24.11 -8.65
CA ALA A 360 24.11 23.72 -10.03
C ALA A 360 24.62 24.79 -11.01
N ASN A 361 24.45 26.08 -10.67
CA ASN A 361 24.87 27.19 -11.53
C ASN A 361 26.36 27.58 -11.41
N LYS A 362 27.16 26.86 -10.62
CA LYS A 362 28.63 27.02 -10.64
C LYS A 362 29.20 26.55 -11.99
N LYS A 363 30.29 27.17 -12.45
CA LYS A 363 30.93 26.88 -13.76
C LYS A 363 31.13 25.38 -14.02
N ALA A 364 31.55 24.62 -13.01
CA ALA A 364 31.80 23.17 -13.12
C ALA A 364 30.53 22.32 -13.33
N ASN A 365 29.36 22.79 -12.86
CA ASN A 365 28.13 22.00 -12.79
C ASN A 365 27.06 22.49 -13.77
N LYS A 366 27.18 23.73 -14.25
CA LYS A 366 26.13 24.45 -14.99
C LYS A 366 25.67 23.71 -16.25
N ALA A 367 26.59 23.05 -16.94
CA ALA A 367 26.29 22.31 -18.16
C ALA A 367 25.36 21.10 -17.94
N GLU A 368 25.41 20.47 -16.77
CA GLU A 368 24.58 19.29 -16.45
C GLU A 368 23.33 19.66 -15.65
N TYR A 369 23.42 20.63 -14.73
CA TYR A 369 22.38 20.87 -13.73
C TYR A 369 21.71 22.25 -13.79
N GLY A 370 22.25 23.19 -14.58
CA GLY A 370 21.90 24.61 -14.50
C GLY A 370 20.40 24.92 -14.67
N ASP A 371 19.71 24.13 -15.50
CA ASP A 371 18.30 24.32 -15.84
C ASP A 371 17.34 23.41 -15.07
N VAL A 372 17.83 22.52 -14.20
CA VAL A 372 17.03 21.46 -13.57
C VAL A 372 15.84 22.03 -12.78
N ILE A 373 16.08 23.00 -11.90
CA ILE A 373 15.00 23.59 -11.08
C ILE A 373 14.02 24.39 -11.95
N LYS A 374 14.53 25.10 -12.97
CA LYS A 374 13.67 25.86 -13.90
C LYS A 374 12.73 24.91 -14.64
N ASN A 375 13.26 23.85 -15.24
CA ASN A 375 12.48 22.90 -16.04
C ASN A 375 11.43 22.17 -15.20
N LEU A 376 11.76 21.78 -13.96
CA LEU A 376 10.80 21.16 -13.05
C LEU A 376 9.68 22.14 -12.66
N ASN A 377 10.02 23.39 -12.34
CA ASN A 377 9.01 24.40 -12.00
C ASN A 377 8.10 24.71 -13.20
N ASP A 378 8.67 24.83 -14.40
CA ASP A 378 7.91 25.07 -15.63
C ASP A 378 6.94 23.91 -15.94
N TYR A 379 7.37 22.65 -15.73
CA TYR A 379 6.53 21.47 -15.87
C TYR A 379 5.31 21.54 -14.94
N TYR A 380 5.52 21.77 -13.64
CA TYR A 380 4.43 21.80 -12.68
C TYR A 380 3.49 22.99 -12.92
N ALA A 381 4.03 24.16 -13.25
CA ALA A 381 3.22 25.33 -13.60
C ALA A 381 2.26 25.05 -14.76
N LYS A 382 2.70 24.29 -15.78
CA LYS A 382 1.88 23.92 -16.94
C LYS A 382 0.90 22.77 -16.68
N THR A 383 1.14 21.94 -15.67
CA THR A 383 0.33 20.72 -15.43
C THR A 383 -0.60 20.83 -14.22
N ASN A 384 -0.62 21.96 -13.50
CA ASN A 384 -1.47 22.13 -12.31
C ASN A 384 -2.96 21.93 -12.59
N LEU A 385 -3.48 22.52 -13.67
CA LEU A 385 -4.88 22.36 -14.05
C LEU A 385 -5.20 20.96 -14.55
N ASP A 386 -4.26 20.35 -15.30
CA ASP A 386 -4.37 18.95 -15.72
C ASP A 386 -4.44 18.01 -14.52
N ALA A 387 -3.62 18.25 -13.48
CA ALA A 387 -3.65 17.47 -12.25
C ALA A 387 -5.01 17.55 -11.55
N ARG A 388 -5.59 18.76 -11.41
CA ARG A 388 -6.95 18.94 -10.87
C ARG A 388 -7.98 18.18 -11.70
N HIS A 389 -7.98 18.41 -13.01
CA HIS A 389 -8.91 17.79 -13.95
C HIS A 389 -8.85 16.26 -13.90
N ASN A 390 -7.65 15.69 -13.98
CA ASN A 390 -7.43 14.25 -13.97
C ASN A 390 -7.93 13.60 -12.68
N ASN A 391 -7.82 14.29 -11.53
CA ASN A 391 -8.31 13.76 -10.25
C ASN A 391 -9.85 13.78 -10.16
N TYR A 392 -10.51 14.82 -10.66
CA TYR A 392 -11.98 14.80 -10.77
C TYR A 392 -12.47 13.69 -11.71
N LEU A 393 -11.87 13.58 -12.89
CA LEU A 393 -12.24 12.55 -13.87
C LEU A 393 -12.00 11.14 -13.31
N ALA A 394 -10.85 10.89 -12.67
CA ALA A 394 -10.53 9.61 -12.07
C ALA A 394 -11.54 9.19 -10.98
N ILE A 395 -11.99 10.13 -10.13
CA ILE A 395 -12.93 9.80 -9.05
C ILE A 395 -14.37 9.69 -9.55
N LEU A 396 -14.76 10.46 -10.55
CA LEU A 396 -16.01 10.21 -11.30
C LEU A 396 -16.02 8.77 -11.79
N MET A 397 -14.94 8.34 -12.45
CA MET A 397 -14.81 7.00 -13.02
C MET A 397 -14.77 5.88 -11.97
N ARG A 398 -14.19 6.17 -10.80
CA ARG A 398 -14.09 5.23 -9.68
C ARG A 398 -15.41 5.08 -8.91
N SER A 399 -16.20 6.15 -8.80
CA SER A 399 -17.43 6.15 -7.99
C SER A 399 -18.67 5.70 -8.78
N ALA A 400 -18.81 6.15 -10.04
CA ALA A 400 -19.96 5.83 -10.90
C ALA A 400 -19.64 4.67 -11.86
N ALA A 401 -20.24 3.50 -11.66
CA ALA A 401 -20.04 2.34 -12.53
C ALA A 401 -20.49 2.64 -13.97
N LEU A 402 -21.59 3.38 -14.15
CA LEU A 402 -22.13 3.77 -15.46
C LEU A 402 -21.21 4.70 -16.27
N SER A 403 -20.16 5.27 -15.67
CA SER A 403 -19.18 6.07 -16.40
C SER A 403 -18.13 5.22 -17.15
N THR A 404 -17.94 3.95 -16.79
CA THR A 404 -16.90 3.07 -17.36
C THR A 404 -17.43 1.73 -17.87
N ALA A 405 -18.47 1.18 -17.24
CA ALA A 405 -19.07 -0.10 -17.61
C ALA A 405 -19.58 -0.13 -19.06
N PRO A 406 -20.29 0.90 -19.58
CA PRO A 406 -20.75 0.90 -20.97
C PRO A 406 -19.60 0.80 -21.97
N TYR A 407 -18.50 1.54 -21.80
CA TYR A 407 -17.33 1.43 -22.68
C TYR A 407 -16.74 0.02 -22.65
N ARG A 408 -16.52 -0.55 -21.45
CA ARG A 408 -15.93 -1.89 -21.28
C ARG A 408 -16.78 -2.98 -21.95
N LEU A 409 -18.09 -2.98 -21.68
CA LEU A 409 -19.01 -3.94 -22.28
C LEU A 409 -19.16 -3.70 -23.78
N GLY A 410 -19.27 -2.44 -24.22
CA GLY A 410 -19.36 -2.07 -25.62
C GLY A 410 -18.15 -2.56 -26.43
N LYS A 411 -16.92 -2.36 -25.94
CA LYS A 411 -15.72 -2.92 -26.60
C LYS A 411 -15.74 -4.45 -26.66
N ALA A 412 -16.25 -5.12 -25.63
CA ALA A 412 -16.42 -6.57 -25.64
C ALA A 412 -17.46 -7.01 -26.68
N ILE A 413 -18.57 -6.29 -26.80
CA ILE A 413 -19.65 -6.52 -27.78
C ILE A 413 -19.16 -6.24 -29.20
N GLU A 414 -18.39 -5.18 -29.46
CA GLU A 414 -17.78 -4.91 -30.77
C GLU A 414 -16.90 -6.07 -31.22
N ASN A 415 -16.02 -6.54 -30.32
CA ASN A 415 -15.15 -7.68 -30.60
C ASN A 415 -15.97 -8.96 -30.82
N TYR A 416 -17.05 -9.16 -30.06
CA TYR A 416 -17.94 -10.30 -30.20
C TYR A 416 -18.70 -10.27 -31.55
N ALA A 417 -19.20 -9.10 -31.96
CA ALA A 417 -19.91 -8.91 -33.23
C ALA A 417 -19.00 -9.12 -34.44
N ALA A 418 -17.72 -8.76 -34.33
CA ALA A 418 -16.72 -8.98 -35.38
C ALA A 418 -16.17 -10.43 -35.44
N ALA A 419 -16.47 -11.26 -34.44
CA ALA A 419 -15.92 -12.60 -34.31
C ALA A 419 -16.75 -13.66 -35.04
N ASN A 420 -16.06 -14.70 -35.53
CA ASN A 420 -16.73 -15.90 -36.05
C ASN A 420 -17.42 -16.70 -34.91
N GLU A 421 -18.22 -17.71 -35.27
CA GLU A 421 -19.02 -18.48 -34.31
C GLU A 421 -18.18 -19.17 -33.24
N ALA A 422 -17.08 -19.82 -33.61
CA ALA A 422 -16.18 -20.49 -32.66
C ALA A 422 -15.60 -19.49 -31.66
N LYS A 423 -15.16 -18.32 -32.13
CA LYS A 423 -14.58 -17.30 -31.26
C LYS A 423 -15.64 -16.63 -30.36
N ARG A 424 -16.86 -16.46 -30.87
CA ARG A 424 -18.01 -16.01 -30.06
C ARG A 424 -18.29 -16.97 -28.91
N ALA A 425 -18.29 -18.28 -29.16
CA ALA A 425 -18.47 -19.29 -28.11
C ALA A 425 -17.39 -19.21 -27.02
N GLU A 426 -16.13 -18.94 -27.38
CA GLU A 426 -15.05 -18.72 -26.40
C GLU A 426 -15.18 -17.42 -25.60
N MET A 427 -15.74 -16.37 -26.21
CA MET A 427 -15.87 -15.05 -25.60
C MET A 427 -17.08 -14.94 -24.69
N MET A 428 -18.18 -15.65 -24.99
CA MET A 428 -19.45 -15.51 -24.27
C MET A 428 -19.30 -15.69 -22.75
N PRO A 429 -18.61 -16.73 -22.22
CA PRO A 429 -18.47 -16.88 -20.77
C PRO A 429 -17.78 -15.68 -20.10
N LYS A 430 -16.79 -15.07 -20.77
CA LYS A 430 -16.09 -13.89 -20.26
C LYS A 430 -16.96 -12.64 -20.29
N ILE A 431 -17.84 -12.52 -21.29
CA ILE A 431 -18.79 -11.42 -21.37
C ILE A 431 -19.87 -11.58 -20.31
N GLU A 432 -20.38 -12.80 -20.08
CA GLU A 432 -21.32 -13.10 -19.01
C GLU A 432 -20.74 -12.82 -17.62
N GLU A 433 -19.49 -13.22 -17.37
CA GLU A 433 -18.76 -12.89 -16.15
C GLU A 433 -18.61 -11.37 -15.97
N LEU A 434 -18.28 -10.65 -17.05
CA LEU A 434 -18.19 -9.19 -17.02
C LEU A 434 -19.55 -8.55 -16.69
N ILE A 435 -20.64 -9.02 -17.28
CA ILE A 435 -22.01 -8.56 -16.98
C ILE A 435 -22.33 -8.81 -15.51
N GLU A 436 -22.08 -10.02 -15.00
CA GLU A 436 -22.35 -10.35 -13.61
C GLU A 436 -21.53 -9.49 -12.64
N SER A 437 -20.23 -9.28 -12.95
CA SER A 437 -19.35 -8.44 -12.13
C SER A 437 -19.80 -6.98 -12.04
N ILE A 438 -20.49 -6.48 -13.08
CA ILE A 438 -20.99 -5.11 -13.15
C ILE A 438 -22.35 -5.00 -12.48
N TYR A 439 -23.30 -5.88 -12.84
CA TYR A 439 -24.71 -5.72 -12.49
C TYR A 439 -25.15 -6.51 -11.26
N GLY A 440 -24.40 -7.55 -10.83
CA GLY A 440 -24.82 -8.44 -9.73
C GLY A 440 -25.06 -7.73 -8.39
N LYS A 441 -24.38 -6.59 -8.17
CA LYS A 441 -24.55 -5.73 -6.98
C LYS A 441 -25.03 -4.32 -7.31
N MET A 442 -25.31 -4.02 -8.58
CA MET A 442 -25.63 -2.66 -9.00
C MET A 442 -27.03 -2.27 -8.54
N TYR A 443 -27.15 -1.08 -7.94
CA TYR A 443 -28.44 -0.45 -7.67
C TYR A 443 -28.61 0.78 -8.56
N LEU A 444 -29.40 0.63 -9.64
CA LEU A 444 -29.49 1.62 -10.70
C LEU A 444 -29.90 3.03 -10.22
N PRO A 445 -30.88 3.21 -9.30
CA PRO A 445 -31.22 4.54 -8.79
C PRO A 445 -30.03 5.26 -8.13
N LEU A 446 -29.20 4.53 -7.37
CA LEU A 446 -27.98 5.07 -6.79
C LEU A 446 -26.96 5.44 -7.88
N GLU A 447 -26.73 4.56 -8.86
CA GLU A 447 -25.73 4.84 -9.91
C GLU A 447 -26.10 6.06 -10.76
N LYS A 448 -27.40 6.32 -11.00
CA LYS A 448 -27.87 7.56 -11.64
C LYS A 448 -27.54 8.79 -10.79
N ASP A 449 -27.87 8.76 -9.51
CA ASP A 449 -27.60 9.86 -8.57
C ASP A 449 -26.09 10.15 -8.48
N VAL A 450 -25.25 9.12 -8.36
CA VAL A 450 -23.78 9.25 -8.31
C VAL A 450 -23.25 9.80 -9.63
N LEU A 451 -23.66 9.24 -10.78
CA LEU A 451 -23.18 9.69 -12.09
C LEU A 451 -23.54 11.16 -12.35
N ALA A 452 -24.80 11.55 -12.10
CA ALA A 452 -25.24 12.92 -12.29
C ALA A 452 -24.48 13.90 -11.39
N ALA A 453 -24.36 13.59 -10.09
CA ALA A 453 -23.63 14.44 -9.15
C ALA A 453 -22.14 14.60 -9.52
N GLN A 454 -21.49 13.52 -9.95
CA GLN A 454 -20.09 13.58 -10.38
C GLN A 454 -19.92 14.34 -11.69
N LEU A 455 -20.81 14.19 -12.66
CA LEU A 455 -20.77 14.97 -13.90
C LEU A 455 -20.98 16.46 -13.64
N ASN A 456 -21.92 16.83 -12.75
CA ASN A 456 -22.13 18.21 -12.33
C ASN A 456 -20.84 18.81 -11.74
N LEU A 457 -20.19 18.06 -10.84
CA LEU A 457 -18.94 18.49 -10.21
C LEU A 457 -17.80 18.60 -11.23
N TYR A 458 -17.59 17.57 -12.03
CA TYR A 458 -16.52 17.51 -13.03
C TYR A 458 -16.68 18.59 -14.09
N ALA A 459 -17.89 18.82 -14.60
CA ALA A 459 -18.15 19.89 -15.56
C ALA A 459 -17.90 21.28 -14.96
N SER A 460 -18.15 21.46 -13.66
CA SER A 460 -17.96 22.74 -12.97
C SER A 460 -16.52 23.01 -12.55
N LYS A 461 -15.78 21.97 -12.14
CA LYS A 461 -14.45 22.10 -11.49
C LYS A 461 -13.29 21.52 -12.29
N GLY A 462 -13.57 20.62 -13.23
CA GLY A 462 -12.59 20.00 -14.13
C GLY A 462 -12.47 20.70 -15.48
N ALA A 463 -13.32 21.68 -15.79
CA ALA A 463 -13.38 22.30 -17.12
C ALA A 463 -12.16 23.17 -17.49
N GLU A 464 -11.41 23.65 -16.50
CA GLU A 464 -10.26 24.55 -16.72
C GLU A 464 -9.15 23.94 -17.61
N ALA A 465 -9.00 22.61 -17.60
CA ALA A 465 -8.07 21.88 -18.48
C ALA A 465 -8.74 21.28 -19.73
N GLY A 466 -9.98 21.67 -20.01
CA GLY A 466 -10.79 21.16 -21.13
C GLY A 466 -11.45 19.82 -20.83
N LEU A 467 -12.78 19.79 -20.87
CA LEU A 467 -13.58 18.56 -20.79
C LEU A 467 -13.49 17.77 -22.10
N ALA A 468 -13.95 16.51 -22.08
CA ALA A 468 -14.24 15.78 -23.31
C ALA A 468 -15.25 16.60 -24.14
N PRO A 469 -15.10 16.74 -25.47
CA PRO A 469 -16.00 17.56 -26.29
C PRO A 469 -17.48 17.22 -26.12
N TYR A 470 -17.81 15.94 -26.02
CA TYR A 470 -19.18 15.48 -25.77
C TYR A 470 -19.71 15.95 -24.40
N VAL A 471 -18.90 15.84 -23.35
CA VAL A 471 -19.28 16.30 -21.99
C VAL A 471 -19.40 17.83 -21.94
N ALA A 472 -18.53 18.56 -22.65
CA ALA A 472 -18.61 20.02 -22.75
C ALA A 472 -19.89 20.49 -23.43
N GLU A 473 -20.32 19.82 -24.49
CA GLU A 473 -21.57 20.13 -25.18
C GLU A 473 -22.78 19.84 -24.29
N LEU A 474 -22.79 18.70 -23.59
CA LEU A 474 -23.84 18.38 -22.61
C LEU A 474 -23.87 19.39 -21.46
N ALA A 475 -22.71 19.79 -20.94
CA ALA A 475 -22.59 20.81 -19.90
C ALA A 475 -23.26 22.13 -20.35
N LYS A 476 -23.01 22.56 -21.59
CA LYS A 476 -23.61 23.76 -22.17
C LYS A 476 -25.13 23.63 -22.36
N GLN A 477 -25.60 22.49 -22.88
CA GLN A 477 -27.03 22.24 -23.13
C GLN A 477 -27.84 22.19 -21.82
N ASN A 478 -27.26 21.64 -20.77
CA ASN A 478 -27.94 21.39 -19.50
C ASN A 478 -27.62 22.42 -18.40
N GLY A 479 -26.81 23.45 -18.69
CA GLY A 479 -26.39 24.43 -17.68
C GLY A 479 -25.64 23.79 -16.51
N ASN A 480 -24.75 22.83 -16.78
CA ASN A 480 -24.05 21.99 -15.80
C ASN A 480 -24.96 21.16 -14.86
N ASN A 481 -26.20 20.89 -15.24
CA ASN A 481 -27.12 20.01 -14.51
C ASN A 481 -27.44 18.74 -15.30
N PHE A 482 -26.69 17.68 -15.05
CA PHE A 482 -26.76 16.42 -15.77
C PHE A 482 -27.90 15.49 -15.31
N ASN A 483 -28.73 15.89 -14.33
CA ASN A 483 -29.77 15.01 -13.79
C ASN A 483 -30.75 14.55 -14.88
N ALA A 484 -31.32 15.49 -15.64
CA ALA A 484 -32.27 15.16 -16.71
C ALA A 484 -31.61 14.35 -17.84
N TYR A 485 -30.36 14.68 -18.19
CA TYR A 485 -29.60 13.95 -19.19
C TYR A 485 -29.33 12.50 -18.76
N VAL A 486 -28.90 12.27 -17.52
CA VAL A 486 -28.62 10.92 -17.01
C VAL A 486 -29.89 10.08 -16.98
N GLU A 487 -31.03 10.64 -16.54
CA GLU A 487 -32.32 9.94 -16.58
C GLU A 487 -32.71 9.53 -18.01
N ASP A 488 -32.62 10.45 -18.97
CA ASP A 488 -32.91 10.17 -20.38
C ASP A 488 -31.94 9.14 -20.97
N ALA A 489 -30.63 9.31 -20.73
CA ALA A 489 -29.59 8.42 -21.22
C ALA A 489 -29.77 6.98 -20.69
N VAL A 490 -30.04 6.82 -19.40
CA VAL A 490 -30.34 5.50 -18.82
C VAL A 490 -31.61 4.91 -19.42
N SER A 491 -32.67 5.70 -19.61
CA SER A 491 -33.94 5.19 -20.15
C SER A 491 -33.84 4.68 -21.60
N ARG A 492 -32.87 5.20 -22.37
CA ARG A 492 -32.66 4.85 -23.79
C ARG A 492 -31.47 3.91 -24.01
N SER A 493 -30.76 3.53 -22.95
CA SER A 493 -29.54 2.73 -23.06
C SER A 493 -29.79 1.27 -22.74
N PHE A 494 -29.24 0.38 -23.58
CA PHE A 494 -29.26 -1.05 -23.28
C PHE A 494 -28.20 -1.46 -22.23
N PHE A 495 -27.35 -0.53 -21.77
CA PHE A 495 -26.45 -0.72 -20.63
C PHE A 495 -27.11 -0.38 -19.28
N ALA A 496 -28.40 -0.04 -19.26
CA ALA A 496 -29.13 0.27 -18.03
C ALA A 496 -29.23 -0.94 -17.08
N ASP A 497 -29.32 -2.16 -17.62
CA ASP A 497 -29.38 -3.40 -16.85
C ASP A 497 -28.84 -4.61 -17.61
N ALA A 498 -28.57 -5.69 -16.87
CA ALA A 498 -28.01 -6.92 -17.41
C ALA A 498 -28.89 -7.60 -18.47
N ALA A 499 -30.23 -7.52 -18.34
CA ALA A 499 -31.14 -8.17 -19.27
C ALA A 499 -31.10 -7.48 -20.64
N GLN A 500 -31.05 -6.15 -20.66
CA GLN A 500 -30.93 -5.38 -21.89
C GLN A 500 -29.59 -5.63 -22.60
N VAL A 501 -28.47 -5.71 -21.86
CA VAL A 501 -27.17 -6.07 -22.44
C VAL A 501 -27.22 -7.49 -23.04
N LYS A 502 -27.76 -8.46 -22.31
CA LYS A 502 -27.92 -9.85 -22.77
C LYS A 502 -28.81 -9.94 -24.02
N ASN A 503 -29.90 -9.19 -24.06
CA ASN A 503 -30.77 -9.12 -25.23
C ASN A 503 -30.05 -8.54 -26.45
N PHE A 504 -29.26 -7.48 -26.26
CA PHE A 504 -28.47 -6.88 -27.34
C PHE A 504 -27.42 -7.86 -27.89
N LEU A 505 -26.83 -8.71 -27.05
CA LEU A 505 -25.85 -9.72 -27.43
C LEU A 505 -26.40 -10.85 -28.32
N ILE A 506 -27.73 -11.06 -28.36
CA ILE A 506 -28.35 -12.08 -29.21
C ILE A 506 -28.12 -11.75 -30.69
N SER A 507 -28.22 -10.46 -31.06
CA SER A 507 -28.01 -9.97 -32.41
C SER A 507 -27.39 -8.56 -32.37
N PRO A 508 -26.09 -8.45 -32.04
CA PRO A 508 -25.46 -7.16 -31.81
C PRO A 508 -25.30 -6.39 -33.12
N ASP A 509 -25.71 -5.12 -33.11
CA ASP A 509 -25.49 -4.18 -34.20
C ASP A 509 -24.53 -3.08 -33.74
N VAL A 510 -23.32 -3.07 -34.31
CA VAL A 510 -22.26 -2.12 -33.93
C VAL A 510 -22.65 -0.67 -34.20
N GLU A 511 -23.47 -0.39 -35.22
CA GLU A 511 -23.91 0.96 -35.54
C GLU A 511 -25.01 1.47 -34.61
N VAL A 512 -25.80 0.56 -34.02
CA VAL A 512 -26.71 0.88 -32.91
C VAL A 512 -25.90 1.11 -31.62
N LEU A 513 -24.89 0.28 -31.35
CA LEU A 513 -24.04 0.40 -30.17
C LEU A 513 -23.33 1.76 -30.09
N LYS A 514 -22.76 2.23 -31.21
CA LYS A 514 -22.08 3.54 -31.28
C LYS A 514 -23.01 4.73 -31.03
N LYS A 515 -24.33 4.53 -31.03
CA LYS A 515 -25.34 5.57 -30.78
C LYS A 515 -25.97 5.46 -29.39
N ASP A 516 -25.63 4.43 -28.61
CA ASP A 516 -26.11 4.29 -27.25
C ASP A 516 -25.59 5.46 -26.38
N PRO A 517 -26.47 6.19 -25.68
CA PRO A 517 -26.08 7.42 -24.98
C PRO A 517 -25.09 7.17 -23.83
N LEU A 518 -25.19 6.04 -23.12
CA LEU A 518 -24.24 5.70 -22.05
C LEU A 518 -22.90 5.22 -22.63
N PHE A 519 -22.92 4.51 -23.75
CA PHE A 519 -21.70 4.14 -24.46
C PHE A 519 -20.94 5.36 -24.98
N VAL A 520 -21.64 6.33 -25.59
CA VAL A 520 -21.03 7.57 -26.09
C VAL A 520 -20.44 8.39 -24.95
N LEU A 521 -21.17 8.55 -23.84
CA LEU A 521 -20.65 9.23 -22.64
C LEU A 521 -19.40 8.53 -22.10
N SER A 522 -19.50 7.22 -21.86
CA SER A 522 -18.42 6.42 -21.27
C SER A 522 -17.17 6.43 -22.16
N SER A 523 -17.35 6.32 -23.48
CA SER A 523 -16.27 6.43 -24.46
C SER A 523 -15.60 7.80 -24.39
N ALA A 524 -16.36 8.89 -24.37
CA ALA A 524 -15.81 10.24 -24.29
C ALA A 524 -15.00 10.48 -23.01
N LEU A 525 -15.42 9.92 -21.87
CA LEU A 525 -14.69 10.01 -20.60
C LEU A 525 -13.38 9.22 -20.64
N ILE A 526 -13.43 7.96 -21.12
CA ILE A 526 -12.24 7.08 -21.24
C ILE A 526 -11.23 7.66 -22.23
N GLU A 527 -11.69 8.14 -23.39
CA GLU A 527 -10.84 8.77 -24.39
C GLU A 527 -10.19 10.05 -23.86
N ARG A 528 -10.94 10.89 -23.14
CA ARG A 528 -10.37 12.09 -22.50
C ARG A 528 -9.34 11.75 -21.43
N GLN A 529 -9.54 10.66 -20.68
CA GLN A 529 -8.58 10.16 -19.70
C GLN A 529 -7.29 9.65 -20.39
N ALA A 530 -7.42 8.97 -21.53
CA ALA A 530 -6.29 8.44 -22.30
C ALA A 530 -5.61 9.48 -23.21
N GLN A 531 -6.25 10.63 -23.42
CA GLN A 531 -5.75 11.68 -24.30
C GLN A 531 -4.44 12.25 -23.76
N LYS A 532 -3.42 12.24 -24.62
CA LYS A 532 -2.12 12.86 -24.36
C LYS A 532 -1.70 13.68 -25.57
N THR A 533 -1.51 14.97 -25.38
CA THR A 533 -1.03 15.86 -26.46
C THR A 533 0.47 15.71 -26.65
N GLU A 534 0.96 16.11 -27.82
CA GLU A 534 2.40 16.17 -28.11
C GLU A 534 3.13 17.11 -27.13
N GLU A 535 2.51 18.23 -26.74
CA GLU A 535 3.07 19.12 -25.71
C GLU A 535 3.19 18.42 -24.35
N GLN A 536 2.16 17.67 -23.93
CA GLN A 536 2.21 16.91 -22.68
C GLN A 536 3.30 15.83 -22.71
N ALA A 537 3.46 15.13 -23.84
CA ALA A 537 4.53 14.15 -24.03
C ALA A 537 5.93 14.80 -23.89
N GLN A 538 6.14 15.97 -24.51
CA GLN A 538 7.39 16.72 -24.40
C GLN A 538 7.65 17.22 -22.96
N LEU A 539 6.61 17.69 -22.28
CA LEU A 539 6.70 18.13 -20.88
C LEU A 539 7.09 16.98 -19.96
N GLU A 540 6.52 15.79 -20.15
CA GLU A 540 6.87 14.60 -19.39
C GLU A 540 8.30 14.12 -19.64
N GLU A 541 8.79 14.19 -20.88
CA GLU A 541 10.18 13.87 -21.20
C GLU A 541 11.15 14.83 -20.48
N VAL A 542 10.85 16.14 -20.52
CA VAL A 542 11.60 17.15 -19.78
C VAL A 542 11.56 16.85 -18.27
N PHE A 543 10.39 16.54 -17.73
CA PHE A 543 10.25 16.20 -16.31
C PHE A 543 11.07 14.96 -15.92
N ALA A 544 10.94 13.85 -16.64
CA ALA A 544 11.62 12.60 -16.32
C ALA A 544 13.15 12.78 -16.25
N LYS A 545 13.72 13.46 -17.26
CA LYS A 545 15.14 13.80 -17.29
C LYS A 545 15.56 14.68 -16.11
N ASN A 546 14.85 15.78 -15.89
CA ASN A 546 15.25 16.75 -14.88
C ASN A 546 15.00 16.24 -13.45
N PHE A 547 14.03 15.37 -13.23
CA PHE A 547 13.81 14.75 -11.93
C PHE A 547 14.95 13.77 -11.59
N ARG A 548 15.35 12.92 -12.55
CA ARG A 548 16.54 12.07 -12.41
C ARG A 548 17.79 12.91 -12.10
N LEU A 549 18.00 14.02 -12.81
CA LEU A 549 19.15 14.90 -12.58
C LEU A 549 19.08 15.65 -11.25
N LEU A 550 17.90 16.04 -10.77
CA LEU A 550 17.74 16.63 -9.44
C LEU A 550 18.22 15.67 -8.36
N VAL A 551 17.74 14.43 -8.39
CA VAL A 551 18.12 13.40 -7.41
C VAL A 551 19.62 13.13 -7.47
N LYS A 552 20.18 12.95 -8.67
CA LYS A 552 21.63 12.79 -8.87
C LYS A 552 22.41 13.96 -8.28
N GLY A 553 22.03 15.18 -8.65
CA GLY A 553 22.74 16.40 -8.26
C GLY A 553 22.65 16.69 -6.76
N LEU A 554 21.52 16.41 -6.11
CA LEU A 554 21.38 16.53 -4.65
C LEU A 554 22.32 15.58 -3.90
N ARG A 555 22.52 14.35 -4.43
CA ARG A 555 23.45 13.36 -3.88
C ARG A 555 24.90 13.76 -4.13
N ASP A 556 25.27 14.08 -5.36
CA ASP A 556 26.64 14.46 -5.75
C ASP A 556 27.11 15.72 -5.00
N SER A 557 26.21 16.68 -4.80
CA SER A 557 26.50 17.92 -4.08
C SER A 557 26.53 17.76 -2.56
N LYS A 558 25.99 16.64 -2.03
CA LYS A 558 25.76 16.40 -0.59
C LYS A 558 24.88 17.48 0.06
N ILE A 559 24.03 18.14 -0.74
CA ILE A 559 23.05 19.12 -0.26
C ILE A 559 21.80 18.41 0.26
N GLY A 560 21.42 17.29 -0.37
CA GLY A 560 20.28 16.49 0.07
C GLY A 560 20.55 15.77 1.39
N ASP A 561 19.54 15.79 2.27
CA ASP A 561 19.59 15.11 3.57
C ASP A 561 19.08 13.65 3.50
N ILE A 562 18.39 13.28 2.40
CA ILE A 562 17.85 11.93 2.18
C ILE A 562 18.95 11.02 1.66
N LEU A 563 19.20 9.91 2.38
CA LEU A 563 20.28 8.94 2.06
C LEU A 563 19.76 7.59 1.55
N TYR A 564 18.45 7.40 1.50
CA TYR A 564 17.80 6.16 1.10
C TYR A 564 16.88 6.39 -0.11
N PRO A 565 16.63 5.35 -0.93
CA PRO A 565 15.77 5.49 -2.09
C PRO A 565 14.30 5.35 -1.70
N ASP A 566 13.43 5.91 -2.53
CA ASP A 566 12.00 5.68 -2.41
C ASP A 566 11.65 4.18 -2.40
N ALA A 567 10.60 3.81 -1.68
CA ALA A 567 10.04 2.47 -1.70
C ALA A 567 9.48 2.11 -3.08
N ASN A 568 9.59 0.83 -3.44
CA ASN A 568 9.17 0.30 -4.75
C ASN A 568 8.87 -1.21 -4.69
N SER A 569 8.24 -1.67 -3.61
CA SER A 569 7.85 -3.07 -3.36
C SER A 569 9.03 -4.05 -3.33
N THR A 570 10.17 -3.62 -2.79
CA THR A 570 11.37 -4.45 -2.58
C THR A 570 11.65 -4.59 -1.09
N LEU A 571 12.36 -5.64 -0.68
CA LEU A 571 12.68 -5.88 0.72
C LEU A 571 13.57 -4.75 1.28
N ARG A 572 13.12 -4.09 2.35
CA ARG A 572 13.81 -3.03 3.07
C ARG A 572 13.87 -3.32 4.56
N LEU A 573 14.78 -2.64 5.25
CA LEU A 573 14.84 -2.58 6.70
C LEU A 573 14.56 -1.15 7.17
N THR A 574 13.75 -1.00 8.20
CA THR A 574 13.64 0.24 8.99
C THR A 574 13.92 -0.09 10.46
N TYR A 575 14.48 0.83 11.22
CA TYR A 575 14.81 0.64 12.63
C TYR A 575 14.55 1.92 13.43
N GLY A 576 14.37 1.73 14.72
CA GLY A 576 14.07 2.79 15.67
C GLY A 576 13.85 2.17 17.04
N SER A 577 12.86 2.68 17.77
CA SER A 577 12.52 2.24 19.11
C SER A 577 11.03 2.31 19.38
N ILE A 578 10.60 1.64 20.45
CA ILE A 578 9.27 1.81 21.02
C ILE A 578 9.12 3.27 21.48
N GLN A 579 8.15 3.98 20.93
CA GLN A 579 8.01 5.42 21.15
C GLN A 579 6.55 5.80 21.35
N ALA A 580 6.30 6.64 22.36
CA ALA A 580 4.98 7.19 22.61
C ALA A 580 4.57 8.20 21.55
N LEU A 581 3.27 8.28 21.27
CA LEU A 581 2.70 9.40 20.53
C LEU A 581 2.48 10.57 21.50
N PRO A 582 2.75 11.83 21.11
CA PRO A 582 2.32 12.98 21.91
C PRO A 582 0.81 12.94 22.16
N LYS A 583 0.38 13.42 23.32
CA LYS A 583 -1.05 13.44 23.68
C LYS A 583 -1.84 14.25 22.64
N SER A 584 -2.89 13.65 22.10
CA SER A 584 -3.77 14.35 21.16
C SER A 584 -4.54 15.47 21.86
N LEU A 585 -4.75 16.58 21.15
CA LEU A 585 -5.68 17.62 21.56
C LEU A 585 -7.14 17.23 21.28
N ASN A 586 -7.37 16.19 20.48
CA ASN A 586 -8.71 15.64 20.24
C ASN A 586 -9.13 14.77 21.45
N PRO A 587 -10.23 15.09 22.16
CA PRO A 587 -10.76 14.28 23.25
C PRO A 587 -11.15 12.85 22.84
N GLU A 588 -11.46 12.61 21.57
CA GLU A 588 -11.82 11.28 21.05
C GLU A 588 -10.60 10.38 20.83
N ARG A 589 -9.38 10.94 20.83
CA ARG A 589 -8.10 10.23 20.62
C ARG A 589 -7.27 10.13 21.90
N GLN A 590 -7.92 10.10 23.05
CA GLN A 590 -7.22 10.00 24.33
C GLN A 590 -6.75 8.56 24.58
N PRO A 591 -5.47 8.35 24.96
CA PRO A 591 -4.96 7.02 25.28
C PRO A 591 -5.61 6.41 26.51
N ASP A 592 -5.83 5.10 26.45
CA ASP A 592 -6.25 4.26 27.59
C ASP A 592 -5.06 3.89 28.49
N ALA A 593 -3.83 3.87 27.96
CA ALA A 593 -2.60 3.73 28.75
C ALA A 593 -1.92 5.09 29.03
N PRO A 594 -1.47 5.38 30.27
CA PRO A 594 -0.84 6.66 30.62
C PRO A 594 0.39 7.03 29.79
N ALA A 595 1.16 6.04 29.34
CA ALA A 595 2.40 6.27 28.61
C ALA A 595 2.20 6.46 27.09
N ASN A 596 0.98 6.26 26.57
CA ASN A 596 0.60 6.48 25.16
C ASN A 596 1.52 5.83 24.10
N PHE A 597 2.09 4.65 24.40
CA PHE A 597 2.82 3.84 23.43
C PHE A 597 2.25 2.42 23.29
N TYR A 598 1.23 2.08 24.08
CA TYR A 598 0.54 0.80 24.03
C TYR A 598 -0.94 0.98 24.39
N THR A 599 -1.77 0.01 24.05
CA THR A 599 -3.18 -0.11 24.45
C THR A 599 -3.43 -1.42 25.16
N THR A 600 -4.57 -1.53 25.85
CA THR A 600 -4.88 -2.70 26.68
C THR A 600 -6.28 -3.28 26.42
N MET A 601 -6.51 -4.49 26.94
CA MET A 601 -7.83 -5.14 26.87
C MET A 601 -8.94 -4.31 27.50
N GLU A 602 -8.63 -3.48 28.50
CA GLU A 602 -9.59 -2.53 29.06
C GLU A 602 -10.14 -1.56 28.00
N GLY A 603 -9.31 -1.12 27.05
CA GLY A 603 -9.75 -0.28 25.93
C GLY A 603 -10.64 -1.03 24.93
N VAL A 604 -10.35 -2.32 24.66
CA VAL A 604 -11.22 -3.20 23.85
C VAL A 604 -12.62 -3.29 24.48
N VAL A 605 -12.68 -3.56 25.79
CA VAL A 605 -13.94 -3.66 26.53
C VAL A 605 -14.66 -2.31 26.61
N ALA A 606 -13.94 -1.22 26.82
CA ALA A 606 -14.53 0.12 26.93
C ALA A 606 -15.15 0.61 25.61
N LYS A 607 -14.56 0.23 24.46
CA LYS A 607 -15.09 0.55 23.13
C LYS A 607 -16.27 -0.34 22.72
N HIS A 608 -16.53 -1.44 23.41
CA HIS A 608 -17.56 -2.40 23.04
C HIS A 608 -18.96 -1.77 22.93
N LYS A 609 -19.65 -2.03 21.81
CA LYS A 609 -21.05 -1.69 21.58
C LYS A 609 -21.78 -2.90 21.00
N ALA A 610 -22.74 -3.44 21.73
CA ALA A 610 -23.51 -4.61 21.28
C ALA A 610 -24.30 -4.30 19.99
N GLY A 611 -24.21 -5.17 18.99
CA GLY A 611 -24.85 -5.01 17.68
C GLY A 611 -24.28 -3.91 16.78
N ASP A 612 -23.17 -3.27 17.17
CA ASP A 612 -22.46 -2.29 16.33
C ASP A 612 -21.52 -3.01 15.36
N ALA A 613 -21.55 -2.63 14.08
CA ALA A 613 -20.79 -3.31 13.04
C ALA A 613 -19.26 -3.17 13.17
N GLU A 614 -18.77 -2.17 13.89
CA GLU A 614 -17.33 -1.91 14.06
C GLU A 614 -16.85 -2.21 15.48
N PHE A 615 -17.71 -2.02 16.47
CA PHE A 615 -17.36 -2.05 17.89
C PHE A 615 -18.00 -3.21 18.67
N GLU A 616 -18.61 -4.18 18.01
CA GLU A 616 -19.03 -5.42 18.67
C GLU A 616 -17.82 -6.33 18.95
N ASN A 617 -17.79 -6.94 20.14
CA ASN A 617 -16.77 -7.90 20.57
C ASN A 617 -17.41 -9.27 20.76
N PRO A 618 -16.71 -10.39 20.47
CA PRO A 618 -17.24 -11.71 20.73
C PRO A 618 -17.50 -11.92 22.22
N LYS A 619 -18.63 -12.54 22.56
CA LYS A 619 -19.02 -12.82 23.96
C LYS A 619 -17.90 -13.53 24.73
N ARG A 620 -17.27 -14.53 24.12
CA ARG A 620 -16.15 -15.27 24.72
C ARG A 620 -14.95 -14.37 25.05
N LEU A 621 -14.62 -13.40 24.21
CA LEU A 621 -13.54 -12.45 24.49
C LEU A 621 -13.88 -11.62 25.74
N LEU A 622 -15.11 -11.13 25.84
CA LEU A 622 -15.57 -10.37 27.01
C LEU A 622 -15.56 -11.21 28.29
N GLU A 623 -15.95 -12.49 28.21
CA GLU A 623 -15.90 -13.43 29.35
C GLU A 623 -14.45 -13.65 29.82
N LEU A 624 -13.51 -13.90 28.90
CA LEU A 624 -12.09 -14.06 29.23
C LEU A 624 -11.47 -12.77 29.78
N ALA A 625 -11.86 -11.61 29.23
CA ALA A 625 -11.41 -10.30 29.70
C ALA A 625 -11.91 -10.00 31.13
N ALA A 626 -13.19 -10.29 31.42
CA ALA A 626 -13.77 -10.12 32.75
C ALA A 626 -13.12 -11.05 33.79
N ALA A 627 -12.77 -12.28 33.39
CA ALA A 627 -12.05 -13.23 34.24
C ALA A 627 -10.55 -12.91 34.38
N LYS A 628 -10.01 -11.97 33.57
CA LYS A 628 -8.58 -11.72 33.42
C LYS A 628 -7.77 -13.00 33.14
N ASP A 629 -8.34 -13.93 32.36
CA ASP A 629 -7.66 -15.17 31.97
C ASP A 629 -6.65 -14.90 30.85
N TYR A 630 -5.58 -14.20 31.22
CA TYR A 630 -4.51 -13.77 30.33
C TYR A 630 -3.34 -14.76 30.29
N GLY A 631 -3.22 -15.63 31.29
CA GLY A 631 -2.13 -16.61 31.40
C GLY A 631 -0.74 -15.96 31.30
N ARG A 632 0.17 -16.63 30.58
CA ARG A 632 1.55 -16.19 30.37
C ARG A 632 1.70 -14.99 29.43
N TYR A 633 0.62 -14.52 28.81
CA TYR A 633 0.63 -13.42 27.85
C TYR A 633 0.39 -12.06 28.52
N ALA A 634 0.00 -12.05 29.80
CA ALA A 634 -0.14 -10.84 30.58
C ALA A 634 1.20 -10.08 30.68
N ASP A 635 1.13 -8.75 30.65
CA ASP A 635 2.26 -7.93 31.06
C ASP A 635 2.59 -8.17 32.54
N LYS A 636 3.83 -7.84 32.94
CA LYS A 636 4.27 -7.95 34.34
C LYS A 636 3.43 -7.09 35.30
N ASN A 637 2.77 -6.05 34.79
CA ASN A 637 1.84 -5.23 35.55
C ASN A 637 0.40 -5.79 35.57
N GLY A 638 0.15 -6.97 34.99
CA GLY A 638 -1.11 -7.71 35.08
C GLY A 638 -2.17 -7.36 34.04
N TYR A 639 -1.88 -6.48 33.08
CA TYR A 639 -2.79 -6.14 31.99
C TYR A 639 -2.49 -6.98 30.73
N MET A 640 -3.48 -7.13 29.85
CA MET A 640 -3.29 -7.70 28.52
C MET A 640 -2.98 -6.58 27.51
N PRO A 641 -1.76 -6.51 26.96
CA PRO A 641 -1.42 -5.55 25.90
C PRO A 641 -2.14 -5.94 24.60
N ILE A 642 -2.53 -4.96 23.79
CA ILE A 642 -3.23 -5.19 22.51
C ILE A 642 -2.40 -4.69 21.34
N ASN A 643 -2.15 -3.39 21.28
CA ASN A 643 -1.32 -2.77 20.25
C ASN A 643 -0.24 -1.89 20.88
N PHE A 644 0.78 -1.56 20.10
CA PHE A 644 1.84 -0.65 20.52
C PHE A 644 2.43 0.15 19.36
N LEU A 645 3.23 1.15 19.75
CA LEU A 645 3.85 2.11 18.86
C LEU A 645 5.37 1.98 18.84
N SER A 646 5.92 2.06 17.63
CA SER A 646 7.34 2.34 17.40
C SER A 646 7.49 3.52 16.44
N ASN A 647 8.68 4.12 16.36
CA ASN A 647 8.98 5.17 15.39
C ASN A 647 9.59 4.63 14.08
N ASN A 648 9.35 3.36 13.73
CA ASN A 648 9.79 2.80 12.46
C ASN A 648 9.12 3.52 11.27
N ASP A 649 9.86 3.71 10.16
CA ASP A 649 9.38 4.34 8.92
C ASP A 649 8.79 3.29 7.98
N ILE A 650 7.46 3.16 8.01
CA ILE A 650 6.70 2.23 7.17
C ILE A 650 5.79 2.96 6.18
N THR A 651 5.30 2.21 5.19
CA THR A 651 4.21 2.62 4.29
C THR A 651 3.37 1.40 3.89
N GLY A 652 2.34 1.57 3.07
CA GLY A 652 1.56 0.46 2.51
C GLY A 652 2.49 -0.58 1.86
N GLY A 653 2.27 -1.86 2.13
CA GLY A 653 3.19 -2.95 1.80
C GLY A 653 3.98 -3.48 3.01
N ASN A 654 4.16 -2.67 4.04
CA ASN A 654 4.67 -3.14 5.34
C ASN A 654 3.61 -3.82 6.21
N SER A 655 2.34 -3.81 5.82
CA SER A 655 1.32 -4.61 6.49
C SER A 655 1.77 -6.07 6.59
N GLY A 656 1.75 -6.62 7.80
CA GLY A 656 2.19 -7.96 8.13
C GLY A 656 3.70 -8.07 8.24
N SER A 657 4.43 -6.97 8.45
CA SER A 657 5.87 -7.05 8.71
C SER A 657 6.13 -7.38 10.17
N PRO A 658 7.15 -8.20 10.49
CA PRO A 658 7.51 -8.47 11.87
C PRO A 658 8.19 -7.26 12.50
N VAL A 659 7.77 -6.94 13.71
CA VAL A 659 8.49 -6.04 14.60
C VAL A 659 9.40 -6.86 15.49
N LEU A 660 10.70 -6.66 15.32
CA LEU A 660 11.75 -7.44 15.95
C LEU A 660 12.49 -6.61 17.01
N ASN A 661 12.79 -7.23 18.14
CA ASN A 661 13.66 -6.61 19.15
C ASN A 661 15.14 -6.66 18.73
N GLY A 662 16.04 -6.15 19.58
CA GLY A 662 17.48 -6.10 19.29
C GLY A 662 18.15 -7.47 19.06
N LYS A 663 17.50 -8.58 19.42
CA LYS A 663 17.98 -9.95 19.23
C LYS A 663 17.36 -10.67 18.04
N GLY A 664 16.51 -10.00 17.26
CA GLY A 664 15.78 -10.63 16.15
C GLY A 664 14.60 -11.49 16.58
N GLU A 665 14.12 -11.33 17.82
CA GLU A 665 12.93 -12.03 18.32
C GLU A 665 11.67 -11.20 18.00
N LEU A 666 10.60 -11.86 17.55
CA LEU A 666 9.31 -11.25 17.22
C LEU A 666 8.62 -10.73 18.49
N ILE A 667 8.30 -9.43 18.49
CA ILE A 667 7.55 -8.75 19.56
C ILE A 667 6.19 -8.20 19.10
N GLY A 668 5.94 -8.14 17.80
CA GLY A 668 4.66 -7.74 17.24
C GLY A 668 4.60 -7.80 15.73
N VAL A 669 3.43 -7.47 15.17
CA VAL A 669 3.19 -7.45 13.72
C VAL A 669 2.69 -6.06 13.34
N ALA A 670 3.42 -5.37 12.46
CA ALA A 670 3.04 -4.04 11.98
C ALA A 670 1.81 -4.15 11.07
N PHE A 671 0.83 -3.25 11.23
CA PHE A 671 -0.38 -3.28 10.42
C PHE A 671 -0.88 -1.91 9.97
N ASP A 672 -0.47 -0.82 10.64
CA ASP A 672 -0.97 0.51 10.29
C ASP A 672 0.01 1.63 10.70
N GLY A 673 -0.23 2.84 10.22
CA GLY A 673 0.39 4.07 10.72
C GLY A 673 -0.66 4.99 11.36
N ASN A 674 -0.23 5.88 12.26
CA ASN A 674 -1.16 6.87 12.83
C ASN A 674 -1.48 8.01 11.85
N ILE A 675 -2.62 8.66 12.02
CA ILE A 675 -3.15 9.67 11.10
C ILE A 675 -2.25 10.91 10.97
N GLU A 676 -1.50 11.29 12.01
CA GLU A 676 -0.52 12.37 11.93
C GLU A 676 0.67 11.99 11.02
N ALA A 677 0.85 10.70 10.71
CA ALA A 677 1.86 10.18 9.81
C ALA A 677 1.41 10.08 8.34
N MET A 678 0.22 10.56 7.96
CA MET A 678 -0.27 10.39 6.57
C MET A 678 0.64 11.07 5.53
N ALA A 679 1.41 12.09 5.92
CA ALA A 679 2.44 12.70 5.09
C ALA A 679 3.82 12.02 5.15
N GLY A 680 3.92 10.85 5.84
CA GLY A 680 4.83 9.74 5.50
C GLY A 680 4.80 9.51 3.98
N ASP A 681 5.53 8.61 3.35
CA ASP A 681 5.71 8.68 1.87
C ASP A 681 6.38 9.96 1.32
N VAL A 682 6.07 11.20 1.76
CA VAL A 682 6.64 12.46 1.24
C VAL A 682 7.64 13.08 2.23
N ILE A 683 7.31 13.15 3.51
CA ILE A 683 8.18 13.59 4.61
C ILE A 683 8.00 12.74 5.88
N PHE A 684 9.07 12.46 6.62
CA PHE A 684 8.94 11.77 7.91
C PHE A 684 8.98 12.80 9.03
N ASP A 685 8.03 12.72 9.97
CA ASP A 685 8.10 13.50 11.21
C ASP A 685 8.52 12.60 12.38
N PRO A 686 9.75 12.71 12.91
CA PRO A 686 10.18 11.91 14.04
C PRO A 686 9.33 12.12 15.31
N LYS A 687 8.61 13.24 15.42
CA LYS A 687 7.77 13.52 16.59
C LYS A 687 6.43 12.82 16.52
N LEU A 688 5.80 12.78 15.34
CA LEU A 688 4.41 12.39 15.17
C LEU A 688 4.25 11.05 14.45
N GLN A 689 5.19 10.65 13.61
CA GLN A 689 5.07 9.41 12.85
C GLN A 689 5.35 8.19 13.72
N ARG A 690 4.38 7.29 13.78
CA ARG A 690 4.43 6.02 14.53
C ARG A 690 3.87 4.88 13.68
N THR A 691 4.53 3.74 13.80
CA THR A 691 4.01 2.45 13.33
C THR A 691 3.13 1.86 14.41
N ILE A 692 1.91 1.47 14.05
CA ILE A 692 0.97 0.75 14.89
C ILE A 692 1.15 -0.74 14.64
N SER A 693 1.37 -1.49 15.71
CA SER A 693 1.64 -2.94 15.66
C SER A 693 0.76 -3.69 16.65
N VAL A 694 0.31 -4.89 16.28
CA VAL A 694 -0.33 -5.81 17.22
C VAL A 694 0.74 -6.46 18.09
N ASP A 695 0.52 -6.50 19.41
CA ASP A 695 1.42 -7.14 20.35
C ASP A 695 1.40 -8.65 20.14
N ILE A 696 2.57 -9.27 20.02
CA ILE A 696 2.65 -10.72 19.77
C ILE A 696 2.03 -11.52 20.93
N ARG A 697 2.00 -10.97 22.15
CA ARG A 697 1.34 -11.57 23.29
C ARG A 697 -0.18 -11.63 23.09
N TYR A 698 -0.77 -10.61 22.46
CA TYR A 698 -2.20 -10.62 22.13
C TYR A 698 -2.51 -11.63 21.03
N VAL A 699 -1.68 -11.69 19.99
CA VAL A 699 -1.80 -12.69 18.92
C VAL A 699 -1.83 -14.10 19.51
N LEU A 700 -0.84 -14.43 20.35
CA LEU A 700 -0.77 -15.76 20.97
C LEU A 700 -1.87 -16.00 22.01
N TRP A 701 -2.33 -14.97 22.73
CA TRP A 701 -3.49 -15.09 23.62
C TRP A 701 -4.77 -15.40 22.84
N VAL A 702 -4.98 -14.78 21.68
CA VAL A 702 -6.13 -15.09 20.83
C VAL A 702 -6.06 -16.53 20.31
N VAL A 703 -4.88 -16.99 19.86
CA VAL A 703 -4.69 -18.36 19.37
C VAL A 703 -4.89 -19.39 20.49
N ASP A 704 -4.33 -19.15 21.67
CA ASP A 704 -4.36 -20.07 22.81
C ASP A 704 -5.68 -19.99 23.58
N LYS A 705 -5.96 -18.85 24.22
CA LYS A 705 -7.08 -18.71 25.18
C LYS A 705 -8.42 -18.53 24.48
N TYR A 706 -8.47 -17.67 23.47
CA TYR A 706 -9.71 -17.42 22.75
C TYR A 706 -10.07 -18.60 21.83
N ALA A 707 -9.14 -19.07 21.00
CA ALA A 707 -9.43 -20.11 20.01
C ALA A 707 -9.20 -21.55 20.49
N GLY A 708 -8.33 -21.77 21.49
CA GLY A 708 -7.98 -23.12 21.94
C GLY A 708 -7.09 -23.88 20.96
N ALA A 709 -6.40 -23.20 20.05
CA ALA A 709 -5.59 -23.80 18.99
C ALA A 709 -4.16 -24.14 19.49
N THR A 710 -4.06 -25.01 20.50
CA THR A 710 -2.79 -25.38 21.13
C THR A 710 -1.81 -26.06 20.16
N ASN A 711 -2.32 -26.76 19.15
CA ASN A 711 -1.52 -27.35 18.08
C ASN A 711 -0.66 -26.32 17.33
N ILE A 712 -1.11 -25.06 17.23
CA ILE A 712 -0.34 -23.98 16.63
C ILE A 712 0.72 -23.49 17.62
N ILE A 713 0.34 -23.30 18.89
CA ILE A 713 1.25 -22.84 19.95
C ILE A 713 2.43 -23.80 20.14
N ASP A 714 2.18 -25.10 20.08
CA ASP A 714 3.19 -26.16 20.26
C ASP A 714 4.26 -26.18 19.14
N GLU A 715 3.98 -25.55 18.00
CA GLU A 715 4.90 -25.45 16.86
C GLU A 715 5.89 -24.27 16.98
N LEU A 716 5.64 -23.34 17.91
CA LEU A 716 6.35 -22.08 18.00
C LEU A 716 7.62 -22.19 18.85
N THR A 717 8.67 -21.48 18.42
CA THR A 717 9.84 -21.26 19.28
C THR A 717 9.61 -20.02 20.15
N ILE A 718 9.20 -20.22 21.40
CA ILE A 718 8.88 -19.15 22.34
C ILE A 718 10.04 -18.92 23.31
N VAL A 719 10.43 -17.65 23.50
CA VAL A 719 11.41 -17.21 24.50
C VAL A 719 10.74 -16.37 25.59
N GLU A 720 11.01 -16.71 26.85
CA GLU A 720 10.43 -16.10 28.06
C GLU A 720 11.45 -15.34 28.90
#